data_AF-A0A949PQ41-F1
#
_entry.id   AF-A0A949PQ41-F1
#
_cell.length_a   1.000
_cell.length_b   1.000
_cell.length_c   1.000
_cell.angle_alpha   90.00
_cell.angle_beta   90.00
_cell.angle_gamma   90.00
#
_symmetry.space_group_name_H-M   'P 1'
#
loop_
_entity.id
_entity.type
_entity.pdbx_description
1 polymer ?
#
loop_
_entity_poly.entity_id
_entity_poly.type
_entity_poly.pdbx_seq_one_letter_code
_entity_poly.pdbx_strand_id
1 'polypeptide(L)'
;FTVRNTTDQAMQVQLQPQVTGLELPARKVEVAAGDAQTVQWAVQVPTALAQAHEGLLHWHLQASDAKTGAKDAVAVSQRLLPAVPLAVQQATLEQIDGRVQMPVQWPPQAVVGKGGLRLTFSERLADPDEGVPGLRDWWQRYPYSCLEQTTSRAVGLNDAALWSSIMGRLPTYLDGDGLALYFPPQDGARAQGSDTLTAHLLTLSHFMRPLDPRFTLPEAEHAQMQQALIAFVTGRVQRKFWSPREDLTERKLAAIAALALDGKATPALLDSLDIDPIRWPTHSVLDWLTVLAHVQVPGRAQLQQEAWQILRNRLSYQGTQVVFSTDQQDYWWWLMQGPDVNAARLLLATIGNPEWDDERPRLVTGLLARQQSGAWHTTTANLWAGLALRRFSSTYERDPVTGDTTAMLNASTQTLSWKTLQQASSPSKVAAAAAQAQPSRLLPTGSSALDAPLPANTLFLPWGERALGQFSVQHRGTGKPWVAVQSIAAVPRTQAFDAGYRLRKTVTPLQGADLQRLQRGDIVRVRLEVEASADMTWVAVTDPIPAGATILGSGLGRDSEIATQGENRATSWWRTPAFVERGQDSYRAYWSYLGQGATSVEYTLRLNNAGSFALPPSRVEALYAPEMFGEAPNDRWTIGAP
;
A
#
# COMPACT_ATOMS: atom_id res chain seq x y z
N PHE A 1 33.18 -15.86 21.09
CA PHE A 1 34.14 -16.30 20.05
C PHE A 1 34.70 -17.65 20.44
N THR A 2 34.99 -18.50 19.46
CA THR A 2 35.55 -19.85 19.71
C THR A 2 36.96 -19.89 19.16
N VAL A 3 37.93 -20.23 20.01
CA VAL A 3 39.31 -20.48 19.61
C VAL A 3 39.46 -21.98 19.42
N ARG A 4 39.91 -22.40 18.24
CA ARG A 4 40.18 -23.80 17.93
C ARG A 4 41.67 -23.99 17.71
N ASN A 5 42.25 -24.97 18.40
CA ASN A 5 43.62 -25.38 18.21
C ASN A 5 43.63 -26.68 17.38
N THR A 6 44.04 -26.59 16.12
CA THR A 6 44.18 -27.76 15.24
C THR A 6 45.60 -28.33 15.20
N THR A 7 46.50 -27.84 16.06
CA THR A 7 47.89 -28.31 16.14
C THR A 7 48.01 -29.53 17.06
N ASP A 8 49.19 -30.13 17.06
CA ASP A 8 49.57 -31.27 17.90
C ASP A 8 50.08 -30.86 19.30
N GLN A 9 50.13 -29.55 19.60
CA GLN A 9 50.62 -29.02 20.88
C GLN A 9 49.58 -28.13 21.56
N ALA A 10 49.60 -28.06 22.90
CA ALA A 10 48.73 -27.16 23.65
C ALA A 10 49.17 -25.69 23.49
N MET A 11 48.22 -24.79 23.22
CA MET A 11 48.46 -23.36 22.99
C MET A 11 48.01 -22.53 24.21
N GLN A 12 48.73 -21.44 24.51
CA GLN A 12 48.34 -20.41 25.48
C GLN A 12 47.99 -19.12 24.76
N VAL A 13 46.72 -18.99 24.40
CA VAL A 13 46.22 -17.93 23.54
C VAL A 13 45.74 -16.74 24.38
N GLN A 14 46.31 -15.57 24.11
CA GLN A 14 45.80 -14.28 24.58
C GLN A 14 44.85 -13.69 23.53
N LEU A 15 43.62 -13.39 23.95
CA LEU A 15 42.57 -12.78 23.15
C LEU A 15 42.38 -11.32 23.56
N GLN A 16 42.54 -10.41 22.60
CA GLN A 16 42.43 -8.97 22.79
C GLN A 16 41.28 -8.41 21.93
N PRO A 17 40.10 -8.14 22.51
CA PRO A 17 38.99 -7.52 21.79
C PRO A 17 39.18 -6.00 21.68
N GLN A 18 38.83 -5.45 20.52
CA GLN A 18 38.67 -4.03 20.26
C GLN A 18 37.26 -3.82 19.71
N VAL A 19 36.46 -3.00 20.39
CA VAL A 19 35.05 -2.79 20.05
C VAL A 19 34.76 -1.30 20.02
N THR A 20 34.00 -0.85 19.02
CA THR A 20 33.63 0.56 18.87
C THR A 20 32.90 1.06 20.13
N GLY A 21 33.49 2.07 20.80
CA GLY A 21 32.88 2.72 21.97
C GLY A 21 32.84 1.86 23.24
N LEU A 22 33.59 0.76 23.31
CA LEU A 22 33.62 -0.16 24.46
C LEU A 22 35.04 -0.62 24.78
N GLU A 23 35.41 -0.54 26.06
CA GLU A 23 36.66 -1.11 26.57
C GLU A 23 36.41 -2.49 27.17
N LEU A 24 37.08 -3.52 26.64
CA LEU A 24 36.92 -4.90 27.09
C LEU A 24 38.28 -5.50 27.48
N PRO A 25 38.36 -6.25 28.60
CA PRO A 25 39.61 -6.81 29.07
C PRO A 25 40.09 -7.96 28.17
N ALA A 26 41.42 -8.06 28.00
CA ALA A 26 42.03 -9.21 27.38
C ALA A 26 41.79 -10.49 28.21
N ARG A 27 41.68 -11.64 27.55
CA ARG A 27 41.52 -12.94 28.22
C ARG A 27 42.57 -13.91 27.74
N LYS A 28 43.16 -14.67 28.67
CA LYS A 28 44.09 -15.75 28.36
C LYS A 28 43.39 -17.09 28.54
N VAL A 29 43.60 -18.00 27.60
CA VAL A 29 43.03 -19.34 27.62
C VAL A 29 44.07 -20.37 27.20
N GLU A 30 44.01 -21.55 27.79
CA GLU A 30 44.83 -22.69 27.38
C GLU A 30 43.94 -23.66 26.60
N VAL A 31 44.33 -23.93 25.36
CA VAL A 31 43.56 -24.80 24.45
C VAL A 31 44.42 -26.01 24.11
N ALA A 32 43.98 -27.20 24.52
CA ALA A 32 44.68 -28.45 24.26
C ALA A 32 44.81 -28.72 22.75
N ALA A 33 45.76 -29.60 22.39
CA ALA A 33 45.95 -30.03 21.00
C ALA A 33 44.65 -30.64 20.45
N GLY A 34 44.22 -30.21 19.27
CA GLY A 34 42.97 -30.66 18.64
C GLY A 34 41.66 -30.15 19.29
N ASP A 35 41.72 -29.32 20.34
CA ASP A 35 40.56 -28.89 21.11
C ASP A 35 40.06 -27.48 20.74
N ALA A 36 38.89 -27.08 21.25
CA ALA A 36 38.34 -25.75 21.08
C ALA A 36 37.72 -25.21 22.38
N GLN A 37 37.96 -23.92 22.65
CA GLN A 37 37.40 -23.24 23.82
C GLN A 37 36.59 -22.00 23.40
N THR A 38 35.41 -21.85 24.01
CA THR A 38 34.56 -20.66 23.81
C THR A 38 34.88 -19.60 24.85
N VAL A 39 35.17 -18.39 24.40
CA VAL A 39 35.46 -17.22 25.23
C VAL A 39 34.38 -16.15 25.01
N GLN A 40 33.92 -15.56 26.10
CA GLN A 40 32.79 -14.64 26.14
C GLN A 40 33.13 -13.37 26.93
N TRP A 41 32.51 -12.26 26.53
CA TRP A 41 32.56 -10.98 27.23
C TRP A 41 31.13 -10.51 27.48
N ALA A 42 30.86 -10.04 28.70
CA ALA A 42 29.60 -9.35 28.99
C ALA A 42 29.68 -7.93 28.41
N VAL A 43 28.71 -7.57 27.58
CA VAL A 43 28.69 -6.28 26.90
C VAL A 43 27.34 -5.61 27.09
N GLN A 44 27.39 -4.34 27.51
CA GLN A 44 26.24 -3.45 27.51
C GLN A 44 26.40 -2.45 26.38
N VAL A 45 25.41 -2.38 25.48
CA VAL A 45 25.45 -1.44 24.36
C VAL A 45 25.35 -0.01 24.90
N PRO A 46 26.26 0.91 24.53
CA PRO A 46 26.19 2.30 24.94
C PRO A 46 24.87 2.95 24.49
N THR A 47 24.23 3.71 25.36
CA THR A 47 22.91 4.34 25.09
C THR A 47 22.94 5.21 23.84
N ALA A 48 24.03 5.96 23.60
CA ALA A 48 24.19 6.79 22.41
C ALA A 48 24.18 5.97 21.11
N LEU A 49 24.80 4.78 21.10
CA LEU A 49 24.82 3.88 19.94
C LEU A 49 23.48 3.15 19.77
N ALA A 50 22.83 2.77 20.88
CA ALA A 50 21.50 2.16 20.87
C ALA A 50 20.39 3.13 20.40
N GLN A 51 20.62 4.44 20.59
CA GLN A 51 19.74 5.50 20.13
C GLN A 51 20.20 6.12 18.81
N ALA A 52 21.28 5.66 18.19
CA ALA A 52 21.64 6.14 16.85
C ALA A 52 20.62 5.67 15.81
N HIS A 53 20.47 6.42 14.72
CA HIS A 53 19.69 5.98 13.55
C HIS A 53 20.36 4.77 12.88
N GLU A 54 21.69 4.81 12.75
CA GLU A 54 22.51 3.70 12.30
C GLU A 54 23.59 3.41 13.36
N GLY A 55 23.35 2.40 14.20
CA GLY A 55 24.36 1.92 15.14
C GLY A 55 25.12 0.74 14.54
N LEU A 56 26.44 0.87 14.40
CA LEU A 56 27.33 -0.25 14.06
C LEU A 56 28.34 -0.47 15.19
N LEU A 57 28.41 -1.70 15.68
CA LEU A 57 29.50 -2.16 16.53
C LEU A 57 30.48 -2.94 15.65
N HIS A 58 31.65 -2.35 15.42
CA HIS A 58 32.76 -3.06 14.81
C HIS A 58 33.55 -3.77 15.91
N TRP A 59 33.62 -5.09 15.79
CA TRP A 59 34.42 -5.97 16.62
C TRP A 59 35.69 -6.33 15.86
N HIS A 60 36.83 -6.19 16.50
CA HIS A 60 38.10 -6.71 16.04
C HIS A 60 38.75 -7.50 17.16
N LEU A 61 38.82 -8.82 17.01
CA LEU A 61 39.39 -9.72 18.01
C LEU A 61 40.73 -10.23 17.50
N GLN A 62 41.79 -9.93 18.24
CA GLN A 62 43.12 -10.47 17.98
C GLN A 62 43.41 -11.64 18.92
N ALA A 63 44.00 -12.70 18.41
CA ALA A 63 44.48 -13.85 19.16
C ALA A 63 45.99 -13.99 18.95
N SER A 64 46.74 -14.19 20.04
CA SER A 64 48.18 -14.47 19.97
C SER A 64 48.56 -15.56 20.95
N ASP A 65 49.21 -16.62 20.47
CA ASP A 65 49.73 -17.68 21.30
C ASP A 65 51.14 -17.36 21.81
N ALA A 66 51.33 -17.47 23.13
CA ALA A 66 52.61 -17.25 23.77
C ALA A 66 53.60 -18.42 23.62
N LYS A 67 53.13 -19.64 23.27
CA LYS A 67 53.97 -20.83 23.13
C LYS A 67 54.53 -20.99 21.71
N THR A 68 53.67 -20.99 20.70
CA THR A 68 54.06 -21.19 19.29
C THR A 68 54.32 -19.88 18.55
N GLY A 69 53.87 -18.74 19.11
CA GLY A 69 53.93 -17.44 18.43
C GLY A 69 52.84 -17.24 17.36
N ALA A 70 51.93 -18.20 17.17
CA ALA A 70 50.84 -18.11 16.21
C ALA A 70 49.91 -16.92 16.52
N LYS A 71 49.38 -16.29 15.47
CA LYS A 71 48.46 -15.15 15.59
C LYS A 71 47.31 -15.30 14.62
N ASP A 72 46.13 -14.86 15.03
CA ASP A 72 44.94 -14.79 14.19
C ASP A 72 44.11 -13.56 14.56
N ALA A 73 43.28 -13.08 13.66
CA ALA A 73 42.37 -11.99 13.92
C ALA A 73 41.05 -12.15 13.18
N VAL A 74 39.95 -11.80 13.85
CA VAL A 74 38.61 -11.83 13.28
C VAL A 74 37.97 -10.46 13.43
N ALA A 75 37.42 -9.94 12.34
CA ALA A 75 36.59 -8.74 12.34
C ALA A 75 35.12 -9.11 12.11
N VAL A 76 34.21 -8.56 12.92
CA VAL A 76 32.76 -8.75 12.79
C VAL A 76 32.07 -7.40 12.93
N SER A 77 31.11 -7.11 12.06
CA SER A 77 30.26 -5.92 12.20
C SER A 77 28.88 -6.34 12.66
N GLN A 78 28.39 -5.71 13.72
CA GLN A 78 27.06 -5.95 14.28
C GLN A 78 26.21 -4.70 14.12
N ARG A 79 25.07 -4.82 13.43
CA ARG A 79 24.06 -3.77 13.31
C ARG A 79 23.22 -3.70 14.58
N LEU A 80 23.04 -2.49 15.10
CA LEU A 80 22.14 -2.18 16.21
C LEU A 80 20.87 -1.56 15.65
N LEU A 81 19.73 -2.10 16.10
CA LEU A 81 18.42 -1.55 15.80
C LEU A 81 17.88 -0.82 17.03
N PRO A 82 17.22 0.35 16.86
CA PRO A 82 16.67 1.09 17.98
C PRO A 82 15.51 0.32 18.61
N ALA A 83 15.48 0.22 19.94
CA ALA A 83 14.37 -0.39 20.67
C ALA A 83 13.06 0.42 20.56
N VAL A 84 13.15 1.70 20.21
CA VAL A 84 12.00 2.56 19.90
C VAL A 84 12.27 3.19 18.52
N PRO A 85 11.85 2.53 17.42
CA PRO A 85 12.09 3.01 16.06
C PRO A 85 11.25 4.25 15.74
N LEU A 86 11.68 5.03 14.75
CA LEU A 86 10.80 6.03 14.14
C LEU A 86 9.73 5.32 13.33
N ALA A 87 8.48 5.73 13.51
CA ALA A 87 7.37 5.26 12.70
C ALA A 87 6.44 6.42 12.33
N VAL A 88 5.77 6.29 11.20
CA VAL A 88 4.67 7.19 10.82
C VAL A 88 3.55 7.02 11.84
N GLN A 89 3.10 8.13 12.40
CA GLN A 89 2.01 8.19 13.38
C GLN A 89 0.71 8.64 12.72
N GLN A 90 0.80 9.59 11.78
CA GLN A 90 -0.32 10.12 11.01
C GLN A 90 0.16 10.58 9.64
N ALA A 91 -0.73 10.57 8.67
CA ALA A 91 -0.54 11.15 7.34
C ALA A 91 -1.74 12.01 6.96
N THR A 92 -1.56 13.01 6.10
CA THR A 92 -2.62 13.75 5.39
C THR A 92 -2.13 14.20 4.02
N LEU A 93 -3.05 14.43 3.09
CA LEU A 93 -2.77 15.04 1.78
C LEU A 93 -3.68 16.25 1.62
N GLU A 94 -3.09 17.40 1.39
CA GLU A 94 -3.80 18.68 1.28
C GLU A 94 -3.42 19.39 -0.02
N GLN A 95 -4.39 20.08 -0.63
CA GLN A 95 -4.12 21.01 -1.71
C GLN A 95 -3.83 22.40 -1.12
N ILE A 96 -2.73 23.01 -1.54
CA ILE A 96 -2.29 24.31 -1.03
C ILE A 96 -2.90 25.41 -1.88
N ASP A 97 -4.02 25.97 -1.43
CA ASP A 97 -4.58 27.22 -1.96
C ASP A 97 -4.09 28.40 -1.12
N GLY A 98 -2.96 28.99 -1.53
CA GLY A 98 -2.30 30.05 -0.78
C GLY A 98 -1.63 29.53 0.51
N ARG A 99 -2.38 29.42 1.62
CA ARG A 99 -1.85 29.02 2.93
C ARG A 99 -2.68 27.91 3.57
N VAL A 100 -2.01 26.82 3.92
CA VAL A 100 -2.57 25.76 4.79
C VAL A 100 -1.99 25.91 6.18
N GLN A 101 -2.83 25.81 7.20
CA GLN A 101 -2.43 25.75 8.59
C GLN A 101 -3.12 24.56 9.25
N MET A 102 -2.36 23.79 10.03
CA MET A 102 -2.92 22.71 10.83
C MET A 102 -2.20 22.63 12.17
N PRO A 103 -2.96 22.41 13.27
CA PRO A 103 -2.35 22.13 14.55
C PRO A 103 -1.65 20.79 14.46
N VAL A 104 -0.39 20.74 14.92
CA VAL A 104 0.35 19.49 15.04
C VAL A 104 0.77 19.30 16.48
N GLN A 105 0.62 18.08 16.96
CA GLN A 105 0.99 17.71 18.30
C GLN A 105 1.94 16.52 18.24
N TRP A 106 3.00 16.63 19.03
CA TRP A 106 3.89 15.53 19.32
C TRP A 106 3.12 14.44 20.08
N PRO A 107 3.11 13.18 19.59
CA PRO A 107 2.53 12.09 20.35
C PRO A 107 2.99 12.06 21.81
N PRO A 108 2.06 11.85 22.78
CA PRO A 108 2.43 11.68 24.17
C PRO A 108 3.48 10.57 24.32
N GLN A 109 4.45 10.77 25.23
CA GLN A 109 5.54 9.81 25.54
C GLN A 109 6.59 9.60 24.45
N ALA A 110 6.47 10.25 23.30
CA ALA A 110 7.50 10.14 22.26
C ALA A 110 8.88 10.63 22.75
N VAL A 111 9.93 9.99 22.24
CA VAL A 111 11.31 10.30 22.61
C VAL A 111 11.68 11.70 22.14
N VAL A 112 12.15 12.53 23.06
CA VAL A 112 12.44 13.94 22.79
C VAL A 112 13.47 14.12 21.67
N GLY A 113 13.18 14.96 20.68
CA GLY A 113 14.07 15.31 19.57
C GLY A 113 14.08 14.29 18.43
N LYS A 114 13.27 13.22 18.51
CA LYS A 114 13.23 12.16 17.50
C LYS A 114 12.01 12.25 16.60
N GLY A 115 12.27 12.44 15.30
CA GLY A 115 11.26 12.49 14.25
C GLY A 115 10.95 13.90 13.81
N GLY A 116 9.82 14.08 13.12
CA GLY A 116 9.39 15.36 12.58
C GLY A 116 8.21 15.22 11.63
N LEU A 117 8.02 16.24 10.81
CA LEU A 117 7.10 16.22 9.67
C LEU A 117 7.88 15.97 8.38
N ARG A 118 7.52 14.91 7.66
CA ARG A 118 7.94 14.68 6.27
C ARG A 118 6.87 15.25 5.33
N LEU A 119 7.29 16.07 4.38
CA LEU A 119 6.42 16.80 3.46
C LEU A 119 6.80 16.44 2.02
N THR A 120 5.93 15.75 1.30
CA THR A 120 6.16 15.42 -0.12
C THR A 120 5.26 16.27 -0.99
N PHE A 121 5.84 16.99 -1.95
CA PHE A 121 5.12 17.94 -2.79
C PHE A 121 4.92 17.41 -4.20
N SER A 122 3.75 17.67 -4.77
CA SER A 122 3.42 17.33 -6.16
C SER A 122 2.71 18.50 -6.83
N GLU A 123 3.02 18.76 -8.11
CA GLU A 123 2.29 19.77 -8.89
C GLU A 123 0.84 19.35 -9.12
N ARG A 124 0.65 18.07 -9.51
CA ARG A 124 -0.61 17.46 -9.89
C ARG A 124 -0.66 16.02 -9.40
N LEU A 125 -1.85 15.46 -9.18
CA LEU A 125 -2.01 14.06 -8.76
C LEU A 125 -2.04 13.07 -9.92
N ALA A 126 -2.38 13.53 -11.12
CA ALA A 126 -2.25 12.78 -12.36
C ALA A 126 -1.91 13.73 -13.51
N ASP A 127 -1.20 13.24 -14.52
CA ASP A 127 -1.01 14.01 -15.74
C ASP A 127 -2.28 13.96 -16.62
N PRO A 128 -2.78 15.10 -17.14
CA PRO A 128 -3.96 15.12 -18.00
C PRO A 128 -3.81 14.26 -19.27
N ASP A 129 -2.60 14.22 -19.85
CA ASP A 129 -2.32 13.56 -21.13
C ASP A 129 -1.75 12.15 -20.93
N GLU A 130 -0.79 12.01 -20.01
CA GLU A 130 -0.10 10.75 -19.75
C GLU A 130 -0.80 9.89 -18.68
N GLY A 131 -1.70 10.47 -17.88
CA GLY A 131 -2.37 9.80 -16.77
C GLY A 131 -1.51 9.66 -15.52
N VAL A 132 -1.79 8.66 -14.70
CA VAL A 132 -0.95 8.32 -13.54
C VAL A 132 0.30 7.57 -14.04
N PRO A 133 1.54 7.98 -13.66
CA PRO A 133 2.76 7.35 -14.18
C PRO A 133 2.79 5.82 -14.07
N GLY A 134 2.46 5.26 -12.90
CA GLY A 134 2.44 3.81 -12.69
C GLY A 134 1.40 3.05 -13.51
N LEU A 135 0.30 3.72 -13.89
CA LEU A 135 -0.79 3.14 -14.66
C LEU A 135 -0.39 2.98 -16.14
N ARG A 136 0.38 3.95 -16.69
CA ARG A 136 0.85 3.91 -18.08
C ARG A 136 1.74 2.70 -18.33
N ASP A 137 2.68 2.44 -17.44
CA ASP A 137 3.58 1.27 -17.49
C ASP A 137 2.82 -0.06 -17.39
N TRP A 138 1.70 -0.07 -16.64
CA TRP A 138 0.81 -1.22 -16.57
C TRP A 138 0.13 -1.49 -17.91
N TRP A 139 -0.46 -0.47 -18.54
CA TRP A 139 -1.12 -0.60 -19.86
C TRP A 139 -0.16 -1.00 -20.98
N GLN A 140 1.09 -0.56 -20.94
CA GLN A 140 2.11 -0.96 -21.93
C GLN A 140 2.39 -2.47 -21.87
N ARG A 141 2.36 -3.05 -20.67
CA ARG A 141 2.61 -4.48 -20.41
C ARG A 141 1.36 -5.37 -20.52
N TYR A 142 0.16 -4.78 -20.59
CA TYR A 142 -1.08 -5.54 -20.57
C TYR A 142 -1.26 -6.38 -21.86
N PRO A 143 -1.30 -7.73 -21.78
CA PRO A 143 -1.12 -8.58 -22.95
C PRO A 143 -2.42 -9.03 -23.63
N TYR A 144 -3.57 -8.83 -22.98
CA TYR A 144 -4.84 -9.43 -23.42
C TYR A 144 -5.62 -8.55 -24.40
N SER A 145 -6.47 -9.19 -25.22
CA SER A 145 -7.01 -8.62 -26.46
C SER A 145 -8.54 -8.56 -26.54
N CYS A 146 -9.25 -8.77 -25.43
CA CYS A 146 -10.71 -8.62 -25.40
C CYS A 146 -11.16 -7.21 -25.80
N LEU A 147 -12.39 -7.05 -26.33
CA LEU A 147 -12.91 -5.74 -26.74
C LEU A 147 -12.90 -4.71 -25.60
N GLU A 148 -13.36 -5.07 -24.40
CA GLU A 148 -13.28 -4.19 -23.21
C GLU A 148 -11.83 -3.80 -22.90
N GLN A 149 -10.93 -4.77 -22.95
CA GLN A 149 -9.55 -4.59 -22.52
C GLN A 149 -8.77 -3.71 -23.50
N THR A 150 -8.99 -3.93 -24.80
CA THR A 150 -8.30 -3.21 -25.88
C THR A 150 -8.80 -1.77 -26.02
N THR A 151 -10.11 -1.54 -25.85
CA THR A 151 -10.67 -0.18 -25.77
C THR A 151 -10.17 0.55 -24.53
N SER A 152 -10.14 -0.11 -23.37
CA SER A 152 -9.56 0.44 -22.13
C SER A 152 -8.07 0.77 -22.29
N ARG A 153 -7.29 -0.11 -22.92
CA ARG A 153 -5.86 0.10 -23.18
C ARG A 153 -5.61 1.25 -24.13
N ALA A 154 -6.40 1.40 -25.19
CA ALA A 154 -6.30 2.52 -26.12
C ALA A 154 -6.51 3.86 -25.40
N VAL A 155 -7.56 3.96 -24.58
CA VAL A 155 -7.83 5.16 -23.76
C VAL A 155 -6.76 5.37 -22.70
N GLY A 156 -6.32 4.31 -22.02
CA GLY A 156 -5.29 4.35 -20.98
C GLY A 156 -3.95 4.86 -21.51
N LEU A 157 -3.52 4.41 -22.69
CA LEU A 157 -2.27 4.82 -23.33
C LEU A 157 -2.37 6.13 -24.12
N ASN A 158 -3.59 6.67 -24.30
CA ASN A 158 -3.88 7.75 -25.24
C ASN A 158 -3.48 7.39 -26.69
N ASP A 159 -3.80 6.15 -27.11
CA ASP A 159 -3.47 5.58 -28.42
C ASP A 159 -4.68 5.60 -29.37
N ALA A 160 -4.82 6.72 -30.09
CA ALA A 160 -5.91 6.92 -31.06
C ALA A 160 -5.84 5.97 -32.27
N ALA A 161 -4.64 5.51 -32.64
CA ALA A 161 -4.47 4.58 -33.76
C ALA A 161 -5.00 3.18 -33.39
N LEU A 162 -4.68 2.71 -32.17
CA LEU A 162 -5.25 1.48 -31.63
C LEU A 162 -6.78 1.57 -31.52
N TRP A 163 -7.31 2.69 -31.00
CA TRP A 163 -8.76 2.91 -30.95
C TRP A 163 -9.41 2.80 -32.34
N SER A 164 -8.89 3.53 -33.32
CA SER A 164 -9.42 3.51 -34.70
C SER A 164 -9.40 2.10 -35.31
N SER A 165 -8.35 1.31 -35.04
CA SER A 165 -8.26 -0.08 -35.49
C SER A 165 -9.30 -1.00 -34.83
N ILE A 166 -9.63 -0.76 -33.56
CA ILE A 166 -10.69 -1.48 -32.86
C ILE A 166 -12.06 -1.09 -33.45
N MET A 167 -12.31 0.21 -33.62
CA MET A 167 -13.58 0.72 -34.16
C MET A 167 -13.85 0.20 -35.57
N GLY A 168 -12.83 0.09 -36.43
CA GLY A 168 -12.98 -0.51 -37.77
C GLY A 168 -13.38 -1.99 -37.76
N ARG A 169 -13.16 -2.70 -36.65
CA ARG A 169 -13.56 -4.10 -36.46
C ARG A 169 -14.81 -4.25 -35.59
N LEU A 170 -15.28 -3.19 -34.93
CA LEU A 170 -16.41 -3.24 -34.01
C LEU A 170 -17.68 -3.90 -34.61
N PRO A 171 -18.03 -3.72 -35.90
CA PRO A 171 -19.16 -4.43 -36.49
C PRO A 171 -19.08 -5.96 -36.35
N THR A 172 -17.88 -6.55 -36.36
CA THR A 172 -17.70 -8.01 -36.21
C THR A 172 -17.82 -8.47 -34.76
N TYR A 173 -17.95 -7.53 -33.81
CA TYR A 173 -18.15 -7.79 -32.40
C TYR A 173 -19.60 -7.52 -31.96
N LEU A 174 -20.52 -7.21 -32.88
CA LEU A 174 -21.94 -7.07 -32.55
C LEU A 174 -22.69 -8.35 -32.91
N ASP A 175 -23.58 -8.79 -32.03
CA ASP A 175 -24.52 -9.86 -32.35
C ASP A 175 -25.68 -9.34 -33.23
N GLY A 176 -26.57 -10.25 -33.64
CA GLY A 176 -27.71 -9.90 -34.51
C GLY A 176 -28.71 -8.92 -33.87
N ASP A 177 -28.72 -8.79 -32.54
CA ASP A 177 -29.56 -7.82 -31.84
C ASP A 177 -28.85 -6.46 -31.65
N GLY A 178 -27.53 -6.39 -31.90
CA GLY A 178 -26.71 -5.19 -31.72
C GLY A 178 -25.96 -5.11 -30.40
N LEU A 179 -25.91 -6.18 -29.60
CA LEU A 179 -25.14 -6.23 -28.36
C LEU A 179 -23.69 -6.65 -28.62
N ALA A 180 -22.76 -6.01 -27.92
CA ALA A 180 -21.33 -6.25 -28.06
C ALA A 180 -20.89 -7.59 -27.44
N LEU A 181 -20.02 -8.31 -28.14
CA LEU A 181 -19.31 -9.49 -27.65
C LEU A 181 -17.91 -9.10 -27.15
N TYR A 182 -17.42 -9.82 -26.14
CA TYR A 182 -16.05 -9.67 -25.64
C TYR A 182 -14.99 -10.12 -26.68
N PHE A 183 -15.35 -11.09 -27.50
CA PHE A 183 -14.54 -11.67 -28.57
C PHE A 183 -15.42 -11.86 -29.82
N PRO A 184 -14.86 -11.83 -31.03
CA PRO A 184 -15.66 -12.08 -32.23
C PRO A 184 -16.23 -13.50 -32.18
N PRO A 185 -17.45 -13.72 -32.70
CA PRO A 185 -18.09 -15.03 -32.66
C PRO A 185 -17.26 -16.06 -33.45
N GLN A 186 -17.17 -17.28 -32.90
CA GLN A 186 -16.53 -18.43 -33.57
C GLN A 186 -17.56 -19.15 -34.45
N ASP A 187 -17.09 -19.79 -35.54
CA ASP A 187 -17.94 -20.56 -36.43
C ASP A 187 -18.73 -21.64 -35.67
N GLY A 188 -20.05 -21.63 -35.82
CA GLY A 188 -20.96 -22.58 -35.18
C GLY A 188 -21.41 -22.24 -33.75
N ALA A 189 -20.87 -21.19 -33.12
CA ALA A 189 -21.35 -20.71 -31.82
C ALA A 189 -22.47 -19.68 -31.99
N ARG A 190 -23.51 -19.76 -31.16
CA ARG A 190 -24.56 -18.72 -31.11
C ARG A 190 -23.93 -17.43 -30.56
N ALA A 191 -23.78 -16.41 -31.40
CA ALA A 191 -23.34 -15.09 -30.97
C ALA A 191 -24.35 -14.50 -29.98
N GLN A 192 -23.95 -14.36 -28.72
CA GLN A 192 -24.76 -13.77 -27.66
C GLN A 192 -23.99 -12.61 -27.03
N GLY A 193 -24.28 -11.41 -27.48
CA GLY A 193 -23.71 -10.17 -26.98
C GLY A 193 -24.17 -9.85 -25.56
N SER A 194 -23.31 -9.14 -24.84
CA SER A 194 -23.45 -8.75 -23.44
C SER A 194 -24.04 -7.34 -23.33
N ASP A 195 -25.19 -7.22 -22.68
CA ASP A 195 -25.74 -5.93 -22.25
C ASP A 195 -24.76 -5.12 -21.39
N THR A 196 -24.04 -5.78 -20.48
CA THR A 196 -23.09 -5.15 -19.56
C THR A 196 -21.91 -4.54 -20.33
N LEU A 197 -21.31 -5.28 -21.27
CA LEU A 197 -20.26 -4.76 -22.14
C LEU A 197 -20.76 -3.61 -23.01
N THR A 198 -21.96 -3.76 -23.57
CA THR A 198 -22.58 -2.74 -24.43
C THR A 198 -22.81 -1.43 -23.67
N ALA A 199 -23.38 -1.52 -22.46
CA ALA A 199 -23.57 -0.38 -21.58
C ALA A 199 -22.22 0.27 -21.20
N HIS A 200 -21.19 -0.53 -20.91
CA HIS A 200 -19.84 -0.04 -20.62
C HIS A 200 -19.24 0.75 -21.80
N LEU A 201 -19.31 0.24 -23.03
CA LEU A 201 -18.77 0.92 -24.22
C LEU A 201 -19.49 2.24 -24.51
N LEU A 202 -20.82 2.28 -24.39
CA LEU A 202 -21.60 3.52 -24.53
C LEU A 202 -21.23 4.54 -23.46
N THR A 203 -21.12 4.09 -22.20
CA THR A 203 -20.73 4.94 -21.07
C THR A 203 -19.31 5.50 -21.29
N LEU A 204 -18.34 4.66 -21.68
CA LEU A 204 -16.98 5.08 -21.99
C LEU A 204 -16.96 6.14 -23.11
N SER A 205 -17.65 5.87 -24.22
CA SER A 205 -17.77 6.79 -25.34
C SER A 205 -18.32 8.16 -24.90
N HIS A 206 -19.35 8.17 -24.05
CA HIS A 206 -19.93 9.39 -23.51
C HIS A 206 -18.91 10.20 -22.68
N PHE A 207 -18.20 9.57 -21.74
CA PHE A 207 -17.22 10.27 -20.90
C PHE A 207 -15.97 10.71 -21.67
N MET A 208 -15.60 9.99 -22.74
CA MET A 208 -14.49 10.39 -23.60
C MET A 208 -14.83 11.55 -24.54
N ARG A 209 -16.08 11.67 -25.01
CA ARG A 209 -16.51 12.72 -25.94
C ARG A 209 -16.06 14.15 -25.55
N PRO A 210 -16.20 14.62 -24.29
CA PRO A 210 -15.72 15.95 -23.89
C PRO A 210 -14.22 16.02 -23.54
N LEU A 211 -13.54 14.88 -23.36
CA LEU A 211 -12.12 14.82 -23.02
C LEU A 211 -11.25 14.70 -24.27
N ASP A 212 -11.59 13.76 -25.14
CA ASP A 212 -10.94 13.54 -26.43
C ASP A 212 -11.91 12.80 -27.38
N PRO A 213 -12.46 13.50 -28.40
CA PRO A 213 -13.44 12.93 -29.31
C PRO A 213 -12.87 11.83 -30.22
N ARG A 214 -11.55 11.60 -30.22
CA ARG A 214 -10.96 10.47 -30.96
C ARG A 214 -11.33 9.12 -30.36
N PHE A 215 -11.72 9.08 -29.08
CA PHE A 215 -12.08 7.85 -28.36
C PHE A 215 -13.60 7.68 -28.20
N THR A 216 -14.36 7.99 -29.25
CA THR A 216 -15.81 7.75 -29.30
C THR A 216 -16.16 6.62 -30.26
N LEU A 217 -17.28 5.94 -29.99
CA LEU A 217 -17.84 4.93 -30.89
C LEU A 217 -18.32 5.58 -32.20
N PRO A 218 -18.25 4.89 -33.35
CA PRO A 218 -18.85 5.37 -34.58
C PRO A 218 -20.38 5.39 -34.47
N GLU A 219 -21.00 6.34 -35.17
CA GLU A 219 -22.42 6.69 -34.97
C GLU A 219 -23.38 5.53 -35.25
N ALA A 220 -23.09 4.70 -36.26
CA ALA A 220 -23.92 3.57 -36.64
C ALA A 220 -23.96 2.49 -35.54
N GLU A 221 -22.79 2.04 -35.07
CA GLU A 221 -22.67 1.03 -34.02
C GLU A 221 -23.17 1.58 -32.69
N HIS A 222 -22.94 2.86 -32.40
CA HIS A 222 -23.47 3.54 -31.23
C HIS A 222 -25.01 3.50 -31.21
N ALA A 223 -25.67 3.86 -32.31
CA ALA A 223 -27.13 3.79 -32.43
C ALA A 223 -27.66 2.36 -32.34
N GLN A 224 -26.96 1.38 -32.94
CA GLN A 224 -27.33 -0.03 -32.89
C GLN A 224 -27.27 -0.57 -31.44
N MET A 225 -26.20 -0.27 -30.71
CA MET A 225 -26.05 -0.63 -29.30
C MET A 225 -27.13 -0.01 -28.42
N GLN A 226 -27.49 1.26 -28.65
CA GLN A 226 -28.58 1.92 -27.91
C GLN A 226 -29.94 1.22 -28.13
N GLN A 227 -30.26 0.88 -29.38
CA GLN A 227 -31.50 0.16 -29.71
C GLN A 227 -31.52 -1.23 -29.05
N ALA A 228 -30.38 -1.94 -29.07
CA ALA A 228 -30.22 -3.24 -28.46
C ALA A 228 -30.46 -3.20 -26.93
N LEU A 229 -29.90 -2.20 -26.25
CA LEU A 229 -30.14 -2.00 -24.81
C LEU A 229 -31.59 -1.64 -24.49
N ILE A 230 -32.26 -0.83 -25.30
CA ILE A 230 -33.70 -0.56 -25.14
C ILE A 230 -34.50 -1.86 -25.28
N ALA A 231 -34.18 -2.68 -26.27
CA ALA A 231 -34.83 -3.96 -26.48
C ALA A 231 -34.58 -4.93 -25.31
N PHE A 232 -33.39 -4.91 -24.71
CA PHE A 232 -33.05 -5.70 -23.51
C PHE A 232 -33.84 -5.24 -22.27
N VAL A 233 -33.85 -3.94 -21.97
CA VAL A 233 -34.56 -3.37 -20.81
C VAL A 233 -36.06 -3.64 -20.90
N THR A 234 -36.64 -3.50 -22.11
CA THR A 234 -38.07 -3.77 -22.38
C THR A 234 -38.41 -5.26 -22.49
N GLY A 235 -37.43 -6.16 -22.37
CA GLY A 235 -37.63 -7.62 -22.41
C GLY A 235 -37.88 -8.20 -23.80
N ARG A 236 -37.79 -7.39 -24.87
CA ARG A 236 -37.85 -7.86 -26.27
C ARG A 236 -36.64 -8.71 -26.62
N VAL A 237 -35.50 -8.40 -26.01
CA VAL A 237 -34.26 -9.19 -26.09
C VAL A 237 -33.98 -9.74 -24.69
N GLN A 238 -33.80 -11.06 -24.59
CA GLN A 238 -33.46 -11.72 -23.33
C GLN A 238 -32.00 -12.18 -23.33
N ARG A 239 -31.31 -11.94 -22.21
CA ARG A 239 -29.92 -12.36 -22.00
C ARG A 239 -29.76 -13.01 -20.64
N LYS A 240 -29.43 -14.31 -20.66
CA LYS A 240 -29.14 -15.10 -19.46
C LYS A 240 -27.70 -15.58 -19.55
N PHE A 241 -26.87 -15.08 -18.64
CA PHE A 241 -25.50 -15.53 -18.45
C PHE A 241 -25.39 -16.26 -17.12
N TRP A 242 -24.27 -16.94 -16.90
CA TRP A 242 -23.96 -17.48 -15.58
C TRP A 242 -23.69 -16.31 -14.63
N SER A 243 -24.28 -16.36 -13.44
CA SER A 243 -24.05 -15.41 -12.36
C SER A 243 -24.09 -16.14 -11.01
N PRO A 244 -23.30 -15.72 -10.02
CA PRO A 244 -23.32 -16.32 -8.68
C PRO A 244 -24.51 -15.84 -7.82
N ARG A 245 -25.26 -14.84 -8.29
CA ARG A 245 -26.44 -14.25 -7.64
C ARG A 245 -27.36 -13.64 -8.70
N GLU A 246 -28.61 -13.35 -8.35
CA GLU A 246 -29.52 -12.62 -9.23
C GLU A 246 -28.95 -11.23 -9.56
N ASP A 247 -28.92 -10.87 -10.84
CA ASP A 247 -28.23 -9.67 -11.33
C ASP A 247 -28.99 -8.89 -12.43
N LEU A 248 -30.23 -9.29 -12.72
CA LEU A 248 -30.99 -8.74 -13.84
C LEU A 248 -31.37 -7.28 -13.61
N THR A 249 -31.75 -6.92 -12.38
CA THR A 249 -32.10 -5.56 -11.99
C THR A 249 -30.92 -4.62 -12.18
N GLU A 250 -29.74 -5.02 -11.72
CA GLU A 250 -28.49 -4.28 -11.80
C GLU A 250 -28.05 -4.11 -13.26
N ARG A 251 -28.15 -5.16 -14.08
CA ARG A 251 -27.84 -5.11 -15.51
C ARG A 251 -28.78 -4.19 -16.29
N LYS A 252 -30.09 -4.24 -16.01
CA LYS A 252 -31.05 -3.32 -16.61
C LYS A 252 -30.80 -1.89 -16.16
N LEU A 253 -30.53 -1.66 -14.87
CA LEU A 253 -30.25 -0.32 -14.36
C LEU A 253 -28.99 0.28 -15.00
N ALA A 254 -27.91 -0.50 -15.14
CA ALA A 254 -26.69 -0.08 -15.85
C ALA A 254 -26.97 0.26 -17.33
N ALA A 255 -27.81 -0.54 -18.01
CA ALA A 255 -28.22 -0.25 -19.38
C ALA A 255 -29.03 1.06 -19.48
N ILE A 256 -29.97 1.30 -18.55
CA ILE A 256 -30.75 2.54 -18.49
C ILE A 256 -29.84 3.73 -18.18
N ALA A 257 -28.87 3.59 -17.28
CA ALA A 257 -27.90 4.63 -16.98
C ALA A 257 -27.07 5.01 -18.21
N ALA A 258 -26.57 4.03 -18.97
CA ALA A 258 -25.86 4.28 -20.23
C ALA A 258 -26.74 4.99 -21.27
N LEU A 259 -28.01 4.58 -21.39
CA LEU A 259 -28.98 5.24 -22.28
C LEU A 259 -29.33 6.67 -21.81
N ALA A 260 -29.36 6.91 -20.50
CA ALA A 260 -29.69 8.21 -19.92
C ALA A 260 -28.64 9.27 -20.24
N LEU A 261 -27.36 8.90 -20.23
CA LEU A 261 -26.24 9.79 -20.57
C LEU A 261 -26.39 10.44 -21.96
N ASP A 262 -26.95 9.73 -22.94
CA ASP A 262 -27.21 10.24 -24.29
C ASP A 262 -28.69 10.59 -24.55
N GLY A 263 -29.49 10.76 -23.49
CA GLY A 263 -30.89 11.21 -23.59
C GLY A 263 -31.84 10.20 -24.23
N LYS A 264 -31.51 8.90 -24.23
CA LYS A 264 -32.34 7.82 -24.78
C LYS A 264 -33.18 7.10 -23.73
N ALA A 265 -32.92 7.32 -22.44
CA ALA A 265 -33.73 6.76 -21.37
C ALA A 265 -35.02 7.57 -21.15
N THR A 266 -36.16 6.88 -21.05
CA THR A 266 -37.46 7.47 -20.68
C THR A 266 -37.92 6.94 -19.33
N PRO A 267 -38.82 7.63 -18.62
CA PRO A 267 -39.36 7.14 -17.35
C PRO A 267 -39.96 5.74 -17.45
N ALA A 268 -40.61 5.41 -18.58
CA ALA A 268 -41.21 4.10 -18.82
C ALA A 268 -40.20 2.93 -18.83
N LEU A 269 -38.91 3.19 -19.05
CA LEU A 269 -37.89 2.14 -18.95
C LEU A 269 -37.66 1.67 -17.50
N LEU A 270 -38.02 2.52 -16.52
CA LEU A 270 -37.89 2.23 -15.10
C LEU A 270 -39.04 1.36 -14.57
N ASP A 271 -40.17 1.30 -15.27
CA ASP A 271 -41.36 0.54 -14.84
C ASP A 271 -41.08 -0.96 -14.67
N SER A 272 -40.00 -1.46 -15.26
CA SER A 272 -39.59 -2.87 -15.16
C SER A 272 -38.63 -3.18 -14.00
N LEU A 273 -38.30 -2.18 -13.17
CA LEU A 273 -37.38 -2.29 -12.04
C LEU A 273 -38.10 -2.15 -10.70
N ASP A 274 -37.71 -2.98 -9.74
CA ASP A 274 -38.03 -2.76 -8.33
C ASP A 274 -36.98 -1.80 -7.75
N ILE A 275 -37.39 -0.56 -7.48
CA ILE A 275 -36.49 0.52 -7.05
C ILE A 275 -36.36 0.51 -5.53
N ASP A 276 -35.29 -0.12 -5.04
CA ASP A 276 -34.89 -0.11 -3.63
C ASP A 276 -33.37 0.18 -3.50
N PRO A 277 -32.94 1.45 -3.60
CA PRO A 277 -31.53 1.83 -3.56
C PRO A 277 -30.82 1.48 -2.26
N ILE A 278 -31.55 1.29 -1.16
CA ILE A 278 -30.96 0.93 0.14
C ILE A 278 -30.37 -0.49 0.06
N ARG A 279 -31.04 -1.42 -0.63
CA ARG A 279 -30.61 -2.82 -0.78
C ARG A 279 -29.63 -3.05 -1.93
N TRP A 280 -29.52 -2.08 -2.84
CA TRP A 280 -28.66 -2.21 -4.01
C TRP A 280 -27.17 -2.16 -3.68
N PRO A 281 -26.31 -2.86 -4.45
CA PRO A 281 -24.87 -2.69 -4.36
C PRO A 281 -24.45 -1.27 -4.78
N THR A 282 -23.23 -0.86 -4.43
CA THR A 282 -22.83 0.57 -4.59
C THR A 282 -22.77 1.03 -6.04
N HIS A 283 -22.37 0.16 -6.96
CA HIS A 283 -22.36 0.47 -8.39
C HIS A 283 -23.76 0.80 -8.92
N SER A 284 -24.81 0.13 -8.41
CA SER A 284 -26.20 0.38 -8.82
C SER A 284 -26.74 1.69 -8.26
N VAL A 285 -26.34 2.10 -7.05
CA VAL A 285 -26.68 3.44 -6.53
C VAL A 285 -26.02 4.53 -7.38
N LEU A 286 -24.79 4.30 -7.88
CA LEU A 286 -24.11 5.21 -8.82
C LEU A 286 -24.79 5.25 -10.20
N ASP A 287 -25.24 4.09 -10.71
CA ASP A 287 -26.06 4.02 -11.94
C ASP A 287 -27.38 4.79 -11.75
N TRP A 288 -28.01 4.65 -10.58
CA TRP A 288 -29.24 5.37 -10.25
C TRP A 288 -29.06 6.89 -10.19
N LEU A 289 -27.95 7.38 -9.61
CA LEU A 289 -27.61 8.80 -9.65
C LEU A 289 -27.45 9.30 -11.08
N THR A 290 -26.83 8.50 -11.95
CA THR A 290 -26.72 8.81 -13.38
C THR A 290 -28.10 8.94 -14.00
N VAL A 291 -29.00 7.98 -13.75
CA VAL A 291 -30.38 8.05 -14.25
C VAL A 291 -31.10 9.29 -13.75
N LEU A 292 -31.05 9.59 -12.45
CA LEU A 292 -31.70 10.75 -11.85
C LEU A 292 -31.16 12.09 -12.35
N ALA A 293 -29.89 12.15 -12.75
CA ALA A 293 -29.31 13.35 -13.35
C ALA A 293 -29.92 13.67 -14.73
N HIS A 294 -30.34 12.64 -15.48
CA HIS A 294 -30.70 12.76 -16.90
C HIS A 294 -32.17 12.45 -17.23
N VAL A 295 -32.90 11.75 -16.36
CA VAL A 295 -34.31 11.33 -16.59
C VAL A 295 -35.23 12.04 -15.61
N GLN A 296 -36.32 12.61 -16.12
CA GLN A 296 -37.31 13.30 -15.30
C GLN A 296 -38.33 12.31 -14.71
N VAL A 297 -38.28 12.11 -13.39
CA VAL A 297 -39.22 11.24 -12.64
C VAL A 297 -39.92 12.03 -11.52
N PRO A 298 -41.10 11.60 -11.04
CA PRO A 298 -41.73 12.19 -9.86
C PRO A 298 -40.79 12.14 -8.65
N GLY A 299 -40.67 13.25 -7.91
CA GLY A 299 -39.82 13.31 -6.72
C GLY A 299 -38.31 13.23 -6.98
N ARG A 300 -37.84 13.41 -8.23
CA ARG A 300 -36.43 13.26 -8.65
C ARG A 300 -35.40 13.88 -7.70
N ALA A 301 -35.63 15.11 -7.24
CA ALA A 301 -34.68 15.81 -6.36
C ALA A 301 -34.54 15.12 -5.00
N GLN A 302 -35.65 14.65 -4.42
CA GLN A 302 -35.63 13.88 -3.18
C GLN A 302 -34.92 12.54 -3.37
N LEU A 303 -35.25 11.80 -4.44
CA LEU A 303 -34.60 10.53 -4.76
C LEU A 303 -33.09 10.68 -4.96
N GLN A 304 -32.66 11.80 -5.55
CA GLN A 304 -31.25 12.11 -5.76
C GLN A 304 -30.54 12.41 -4.43
N GLN A 305 -31.17 13.16 -3.54
CA GLN A 305 -30.66 13.39 -2.18
C GLN A 305 -30.55 12.07 -1.41
N GLU A 306 -31.57 11.21 -1.47
CA GLU A 306 -31.56 9.89 -0.83
C GLU A 306 -30.41 9.02 -1.36
N ALA A 307 -30.20 8.96 -2.67
CA ALA A 307 -29.09 8.23 -3.27
C ALA A 307 -27.71 8.76 -2.83
N TRP A 308 -27.55 10.09 -2.75
CA TRP A 308 -26.32 10.69 -2.21
C TRP A 308 -26.11 10.36 -0.74
N GLN A 309 -27.16 10.37 0.09
CA GLN A 309 -27.08 9.99 1.50
C GLN A 309 -26.71 8.52 1.67
N ILE A 310 -27.25 7.62 0.83
CA ILE A 310 -26.86 6.21 0.83
C ILE A 310 -25.37 6.06 0.55
N LEU A 311 -24.82 6.77 -0.45
CA LEU A 311 -23.39 6.72 -0.74
C LEU A 311 -22.56 7.28 0.41
N ARG A 312 -22.91 8.43 0.98
CA ARG A 312 -22.22 9.01 2.14
C ARG A 312 -22.22 8.06 3.33
N ASN A 313 -23.36 7.41 3.63
CA ASN A 313 -23.46 6.45 4.72
C ASN A 313 -22.63 5.18 4.50
N ARG A 314 -22.29 4.86 3.24
CA ARG A 314 -21.38 3.75 2.92
C ARG A 314 -19.92 4.17 3.02
N LEU A 315 -19.59 5.46 3.01
CA LEU A 315 -18.21 5.91 3.17
C LEU A 315 -17.77 5.77 4.63
N SER A 316 -16.70 5.00 4.84
CA SER A 316 -15.99 4.92 6.11
C SER A 316 -14.66 5.64 5.97
N TYR A 317 -14.41 6.56 6.89
CA TYR A 317 -13.18 7.33 6.95
C TYR A 317 -12.24 6.71 7.98
N GLN A 318 -11.13 6.14 7.54
CA GLN A 318 -10.07 5.62 8.41
C GLN A 318 -8.76 6.32 8.03
N GLY A 319 -8.28 7.23 8.87
CA GLY A 319 -7.12 8.08 8.55
C GLY A 319 -7.37 8.95 7.32
N THR A 320 -6.51 8.83 6.31
CA THR A 320 -6.62 9.52 5.00
C THR A 320 -7.34 8.70 3.93
N GLN A 321 -7.79 7.50 4.30
CA GLN A 321 -8.45 6.57 3.39
C GLN A 321 -9.95 6.74 3.42
N VAL A 322 -10.55 6.59 2.24
CA VAL A 322 -11.99 6.45 2.06
C VAL A 322 -12.25 5.06 1.49
N VAL A 323 -12.96 4.24 2.25
CA VAL A 323 -13.38 2.89 1.83
C VAL A 323 -14.90 2.79 1.92
N PHE A 324 -15.53 1.96 1.08
CA PHE A 324 -16.94 1.66 1.29
C PHE A 324 -17.09 0.55 2.33
N SER A 325 -18.07 0.69 3.22
CA SER A 325 -18.48 -0.37 4.14
C SER A 325 -19.00 -1.63 3.42
N THR A 326 -19.29 -1.51 2.12
CA THR A 326 -19.81 -2.57 1.25
C THR A 326 -18.73 -3.20 0.35
N ASP A 327 -17.46 -2.81 0.46
CA ASP A 327 -16.37 -3.25 -0.44
C ASP A 327 -16.38 -4.78 -0.65
N GLN A 328 -16.45 -5.57 0.42
CA GLN A 328 -16.48 -7.04 0.35
C GLN A 328 -17.62 -7.61 -0.49
N GLN A 329 -18.77 -6.93 -0.51
CA GLN A 329 -19.99 -7.40 -1.18
C GLN A 329 -20.10 -6.90 -2.63
N ASP A 330 -19.31 -5.88 -2.98
CA ASP A 330 -19.37 -5.14 -4.25
C ASP A 330 -18.44 -5.72 -5.34
N TYR A 331 -17.74 -6.83 -5.08
CA TYR A 331 -16.94 -7.57 -6.09
C TYR A 331 -17.82 -8.33 -7.10
N TRP A 332 -18.44 -7.60 -8.03
CA TRP A 332 -19.29 -8.14 -9.10
C TRP A 332 -18.52 -8.20 -10.43
N TRP A 333 -17.42 -8.95 -10.42
CA TRP A 333 -16.48 -9.02 -11.55
C TRP A 333 -17.13 -9.50 -12.86
N TRP A 334 -18.19 -10.31 -12.80
CA TRP A 334 -18.94 -10.76 -13.98
C TRP A 334 -19.74 -9.63 -14.65
N LEU A 335 -19.97 -8.53 -13.94
CA LEU A 335 -20.53 -7.28 -14.48
C LEU A 335 -19.45 -6.21 -14.72
N MET A 336 -18.17 -6.58 -14.58
CA MET A 336 -17.04 -5.65 -14.64
C MET A 336 -17.08 -4.53 -13.58
N GLN A 337 -17.81 -4.75 -12.49
CA GLN A 337 -17.95 -3.83 -11.36
C GLN A 337 -17.09 -4.30 -10.18
N GLY A 338 -16.72 -3.36 -9.33
CA GLY A 338 -15.95 -3.63 -8.13
C GLY A 338 -15.73 -2.38 -7.27
N PRO A 339 -15.23 -2.54 -6.04
CA PRO A 339 -14.93 -1.42 -5.15
C PRO A 339 -14.07 -0.31 -5.76
N ASP A 340 -13.04 -0.66 -6.53
CA ASP A 340 -12.17 0.32 -7.20
C ASP A 340 -12.92 1.11 -8.28
N VAL A 341 -13.79 0.43 -9.04
CA VAL A 341 -14.66 1.05 -10.04
C VAL A 341 -15.64 2.00 -9.33
N ASN A 342 -16.21 1.60 -8.18
CA ASN A 342 -17.11 2.43 -7.39
C ASN A 342 -16.42 3.70 -6.90
N ALA A 343 -15.20 3.59 -6.37
CA ALA A 343 -14.43 4.75 -5.90
C ALA A 343 -14.13 5.72 -7.05
N ALA A 344 -13.72 5.21 -8.21
CA ALA A 344 -13.45 6.02 -9.39
C ALA A 344 -14.70 6.71 -9.94
N ARG A 345 -15.81 5.97 -10.05
CA ARG A 345 -17.10 6.49 -10.53
C ARG A 345 -17.72 7.49 -9.55
N LEU A 346 -17.57 7.27 -8.24
CA LEU A 346 -17.98 8.24 -7.22
C LEU A 346 -17.17 9.53 -7.39
N LEU A 347 -15.84 9.44 -7.46
CA LEU A 347 -15.00 10.62 -7.70
C LEU A 347 -15.47 11.38 -8.95
N LEU A 348 -15.64 10.69 -10.09
CA LEU A 348 -16.17 11.29 -11.32
C LEU A 348 -17.52 12.01 -11.12
N ALA A 349 -18.46 11.38 -10.41
CA ALA A 349 -19.79 11.94 -10.16
C ALA A 349 -19.78 13.19 -9.25
N THR A 350 -18.75 13.36 -8.42
CA THR A 350 -18.60 14.55 -7.55
C THR A 350 -17.90 15.73 -8.22
N ILE A 351 -17.32 15.55 -9.41
CA ILE A 351 -16.61 16.64 -10.11
C ILE A 351 -17.62 17.70 -10.56
N GLY A 352 -17.41 18.94 -10.12
CA GLY A 352 -18.31 20.07 -10.37
C GLY A 352 -19.47 20.19 -9.38
N ASN A 353 -19.57 19.30 -8.38
CA ASN A 353 -20.59 19.38 -7.32
C ASN A 353 -20.00 20.06 -6.06
N PRO A 354 -20.47 21.27 -5.69
CA PRO A 354 -19.98 21.99 -4.52
C PRO A 354 -20.26 21.29 -3.18
N GLU A 355 -21.31 20.45 -3.10
CA GLU A 355 -21.65 19.73 -1.86
C GLU A 355 -20.57 18.72 -1.43
N TRP A 356 -19.63 18.41 -2.31
CA TRP A 356 -18.55 17.46 -2.10
C TRP A 356 -17.17 18.12 -2.08
N ASP A 357 -17.08 19.45 -2.09
CA ASP A 357 -15.79 20.18 -2.10
C ASP A 357 -14.90 19.76 -0.91
N ASP A 358 -15.48 19.62 0.28
CA ASP A 358 -14.76 19.26 1.51
C ASP A 358 -14.28 17.80 1.53
N GLU A 359 -15.07 16.87 0.97
CA GLU A 359 -14.73 15.44 0.93
C GLU A 359 -13.87 15.06 -0.29
N ARG A 360 -13.84 15.88 -1.35
CA ARG A 360 -13.17 15.56 -2.62
C ARG A 360 -11.69 15.19 -2.46
N PRO A 361 -10.85 15.92 -1.67
CA PRO A 361 -9.46 15.52 -1.45
C PRO A 361 -9.36 14.09 -0.89
N ARG A 362 -10.27 13.72 0.02
CA ARG A 362 -10.31 12.37 0.61
C ARG A 362 -10.77 11.31 -0.37
N LEU A 363 -11.69 11.63 -1.29
CA LEU A 363 -12.08 10.72 -2.36
C LEU A 363 -10.91 10.44 -3.31
N VAL A 364 -10.11 11.46 -3.63
CA VAL A 364 -8.92 11.30 -4.48
C VAL A 364 -7.84 10.48 -3.78
N THR A 365 -7.54 10.78 -2.50
CA THR A 365 -6.57 9.98 -1.73
C THR A 365 -7.02 8.53 -1.56
N GLY A 366 -8.30 8.33 -1.22
CA GLY A 366 -8.90 7.02 -1.09
C GLY A 366 -8.81 6.22 -2.40
N LEU A 367 -9.02 6.87 -3.55
CA LEU A 367 -8.84 6.21 -4.85
C LEU A 367 -7.37 5.85 -5.11
N LEU A 368 -6.43 6.79 -4.91
CA LEU A 368 -5.00 6.59 -5.18
C LEU A 368 -4.39 5.50 -4.31
N ALA A 369 -4.77 5.43 -3.04
CA ALA A 369 -4.24 4.45 -2.10
C ALA A 369 -4.73 3.01 -2.34
N ARG A 370 -5.77 2.83 -3.16
CA ARG A 370 -6.20 1.51 -3.62
C ARG A 370 -5.30 0.95 -4.72
N GLN A 371 -4.33 1.72 -5.22
CA GLN A 371 -3.36 1.22 -6.17
C GLN A 371 -2.45 0.17 -5.57
N GLN A 372 -2.20 -0.87 -6.35
CA GLN A 372 -1.17 -1.87 -6.12
C GLN A 372 -0.15 -1.78 -7.26
N SER A 373 1.10 -1.46 -6.93
CA SER A 373 2.19 -1.38 -7.92
C SER A 373 1.86 -0.45 -9.10
N GLY A 374 1.16 0.66 -8.83
CA GLY A 374 0.80 1.68 -9.82
C GLY A 374 -0.50 1.44 -10.59
N ALA A 375 -1.26 0.38 -10.29
CA ALA A 375 -2.53 0.05 -10.97
C ALA A 375 -3.59 -0.45 -9.99
N TRP A 376 -4.86 -0.45 -10.39
CA TRP A 376 -5.98 -1.05 -9.67
C TRP A 376 -6.27 -2.48 -10.14
N HIS A 377 -7.20 -3.17 -9.47
CA HIS A 377 -7.38 -4.61 -9.60
C HIS A 377 -7.83 -5.10 -10.99
N THR A 378 -8.67 -4.35 -11.72
CA THR A 378 -9.27 -4.77 -12.99
C THR A 378 -8.96 -3.79 -14.12
N THR A 379 -9.08 -4.21 -15.38
CA THR A 379 -9.00 -3.30 -16.54
C THR A 379 -10.01 -2.17 -16.46
N THR A 380 -11.25 -2.47 -16.06
CA THR A 380 -12.28 -1.44 -15.84
C THR A 380 -11.91 -0.48 -14.72
N ALA A 381 -11.37 -0.96 -13.59
CA ALA A 381 -10.94 -0.09 -12.49
C ALA A 381 -9.81 0.84 -12.94
N ASN A 382 -8.83 0.30 -13.66
CA ASN A 382 -7.73 1.07 -14.23
C ASN A 382 -8.20 2.14 -15.22
N LEU A 383 -9.15 1.80 -16.08
CA LEU A 383 -9.78 2.74 -17.01
C LEU A 383 -10.50 3.86 -16.25
N TRP A 384 -11.46 3.51 -15.38
CA TRP A 384 -12.30 4.48 -14.69
C TRP A 384 -11.50 5.36 -13.73
N ALA A 385 -10.53 4.79 -12.99
CA ALA A 385 -9.68 5.56 -12.10
C ALA A 385 -8.77 6.52 -12.87
N GLY A 386 -8.20 6.07 -14.00
CA GLY A 386 -7.44 6.94 -14.90
C GLY A 386 -8.29 8.10 -15.43
N LEU A 387 -9.52 7.82 -15.88
CA LEU A 387 -10.47 8.85 -16.33
C LEU A 387 -10.87 9.81 -15.22
N ALA A 388 -11.16 9.31 -14.02
CA ALA A 388 -11.51 10.10 -12.86
C ALA A 388 -10.40 11.10 -12.51
N LEU A 389 -9.15 10.63 -12.47
CA LEU A 389 -8.01 11.45 -12.13
C LEU A 389 -7.65 12.44 -13.24
N ARG A 390 -7.76 12.06 -14.52
CA ARG A 390 -7.60 13.01 -15.65
C ARG A 390 -8.67 14.10 -15.61
N ARG A 391 -9.93 13.72 -15.36
CA ARG A 391 -11.05 14.68 -15.25
C ARG A 391 -10.86 15.59 -14.03
N PHE A 392 -10.39 15.04 -12.92
CA PHE A 392 -10.06 15.81 -11.71
C PHE A 392 -8.96 16.83 -12.01
N SER A 393 -7.83 16.39 -12.56
CA SER A 393 -6.69 17.23 -12.88
C SER A 393 -7.07 18.34 -13.88
N SER A 394 -7.73 17.97 -14.97
CA SER A 394 -8.23 18.94 -15.97
C SER A 394 -9.33 19.87 -15.46
N THR A 395 -9.89 19.66 -14.26
CA THR A 395 -10.90 20.55 -13.67
C THR A 395 -10.30 21.43 -12.57
N TYR A 396 -9.45 20.87 -11.71
CA TYR A 396 -8.98 21.52 -10.48
C TYR A 396 -7.46 21.80 -10.43
N GLU A 397 -6.66 21.29 -11.38
CA GLU A 397 -5.19 21.39 -11.40
C GLU A 397 -4.68 22.02 -12.71
N ARG A 398 -5.44 22.94 -13.30
CA ARG A 398 -5.16 23.52 -14.64
C ARG A 398 -3.93 24.42 -14.68
N ASP A 399 -3.71 25.15 -13.59
CA ASP A 399 -2.68 26.19 -13.55
C ASP A 399 -1.32 25.58 -13.20
N PRO A 400 -0.25 25.83 -13.98
CA PRO A 400 1.07 25.30 -13.70
C PRO A 400 1.57 25.84 -12.35
N VAL A 401 2.20 24.97 -11.57
CA VAL A 401 2.74 25.37 -10.27
C VAL A 401 4.09 26.04 -10.46
N THR A 402 4.23 27.27 -9.96
CA THR A 402 5.46 28.07 -10.08
C THR A 402 5.87 28.68 -8.74
N GLY A 403 7.01 29.38 -8.70
CA GLY A 403 7.46 30.08 -7.50
C GLY A 403 7.96 29.13 -6.40
N ASP A 404 7.68 29.49 -5.15
CA ASP A 404 8.23 28.82 -3.97
C ASP A 404 7.14 28.38 -2.99
N THR A 405 7.32 27.20 -2.39
CA THR A 405 6.51 26.73 -1.27
C THR A 405 7.34 26.72 -0.01
N THR A 406 6.93 27.47 1.00
CA THR A 406 7.61 27.55 2.30
C THR A 406 6.81 26.84 3.37
N ALA A 407 7.43 25.87 4.03
CA ALA A 407 6.86 25.12 5.14
C ALA A 407 7.51 25.56 6.46
N MET A 408 6.69 25.75 7.48
CA MET A 408 7.09 26.22 8.79
C MET A 408 6.52 25.31 9.88
N LEU A 409 7.38 24.90 10.81
CA LEU A 409 7.02 24.21 12.03
C LEU A 409 7.73 24.90 13.19
N ASN A 410 6.98 25.62 14.01
CA ASN A 410 7.53 26.47 15.08
C ASN A 410 8.58 27.46 14.51
N ALA A 411 9.84 27.35 14.94
CA ALA A 411 10.96 28.16 14.43
C ALA A 411 11.64 27.57 13.19
N SER A 412 11.40 26.30 12.87
CA SER A 412 12.00 25.65 11.71
C SER A 412 11.27 26.07 10.44
N THR A 413 12.02 26.55 9.45
CA THR A 413 11.50 26.99 8.15
C THR A 413 12.30 26.34 7.04
N GLN A 414 11.62 25.76 6.05
CA GLN A 414 12.24 25.24 4.83
C GLN A 414 11.45 25.69 3.62
N THR A 415 12.15 25.93 2.50
CA THR A 415 11.55 26.42 1.26
C THR A 415 11.93 25.49 0.11
N LEU A 416 10.92 25.13 -0.69
CA LEU A 416 11.01 24.36 -1.92
C LEU A 416 10.80 25.28 -3.12
N SER A 417 11.75 25.31 -4.04
CA SER A 417 11.64 26.03 -5.32
C SER A 417 11.11 25.11 -6.41
N TRP A 418 9.95 25.44 -6.99
CA TRP A 418 9.32 24.65 -8.06
C TRP A 418 10.14 24.69 -9.35
N LYS A 419 10.85 25.80 -9.61
CA LYS A 419 11.77 25.91 -10.75
C LYS A 419 12.89 24.87 -10.69
N THR A 420 13.42 24.62 -9.49
CA THR A 420 14.48 23.63 -9.29
C THR A 420 13.97 22.21 -9.51
N LEU A 421 12.75 21.91 -9.04
CA LEU A 421 12.10 20.61 -9.25
C LEU A 421 11.86 20.32 -10.72
N GLN A 422 11.26 21.26 -11.45
CA GLN A 422 10.94 21.10 -12.88
C GLN A 422 12.19 20.91 -13.75
N GLN A 423 13.31 21.54 -13.36
CA GLN A 423 14.60 21.35 -14.03
C GLN A 423 15.23 19.99 -13.72
N ALA A 424 14.98 19.42 -12.54
CA ALA A 424 15.45 18.10 -12.15
C ALA A 424 14.64 16.96 -12.81
N SER A 425 13.35 17.17 -13.09
CA SER A 425 12.46 16.22 -13.76
C SER A 425 12.54 16.24 -15.30
N SER A 426 13.39 17.09 -15.90
CA SER A 426 13.57 17.12 -17.36
C SER A 426 14.40 15.91 -17.87
N PRO A 427 13.92 15.15 -18.86
CA PRO A 427 14.53 13.88 -19.29
C PRO A 427 15.98 13.99 -19.80
N SER A 428 16.40 15.18 -20.24
CA SER A 428 17.78 15.46 -20.66
C SER A 428 18.81 15.41 -19.51
N LYS A 429 18.40 15.58 -18.25
CA LYS A 429 19.33 15.58 -17.10
C LYS A 429 19.17 14.38 -16.17
N VAL A 430 18.09 13.60 -16.27
CA VAL A 430 17.95 12.36 -15.48
C VAL A 430 19.03 11.34 -15.88
N ALA A 431 19.38 11.27 -17.17
CA ALA A 431 20.49 10.42 -17.64
C ALA A 431 21.88 10.90 -17.14
N ALA A 432 22.05 12.21 -16.89
CA ALA A 432 23.31 12.77 -16.38
C ALA A 432 23.38 12.77 -14.84
N ALA A 433 22.25 12.91 -14.15
CA ALA A 433 22.15 12.84 -12.68
C ALA A 433 22.25 11.39 -12.17
N ALA A 434 21.71 10.41 -12.92
CA ALA A 434 21.94 8.99 -12.63
C ALA A 434 23.41 8.57 -12.79
N ALA A 435 24.20 9.31 -13.58
CA ALA A 435 25.63 9.08 -13.78
C ALA A 435 26.54 9.86 -12.81
N GLN A 436 26.00 10.78 -12.01
CA GLN A 436 26.78 11.61 -11.06
C GLN A 436 26.29 11.54 -9.61
N ALA A 437 25.24 10.78 -9.32
CA ALA A 437 24.97 10.33 -7.95
C ALA A 437 26.12 9.41 -7.51
N GLN A 438 27.04 9.94 -6.71
CA GLN A 438 28.09 9.14 -6.10
C GLN A 438 27.46 7.96 -5.34
N PRO A 439 28.03 6.75 -5.43
CA PRO A 439 27.49 5.57 -4.78
C PRO A 439 27.67 5.70 -3.26
N SER A 440 26.62 6.14 -2.58
CA SER A 440 26.45 5.78 -1.18
C SER A 440 26.01 4.32 -1.15
N ARG A 441 26.92 3.50 -0.63
CA ARG A 441 27.04 2.05 -0.76
C ARG A 441 25.85 1.27 -0.17
N LEU A 442 25.43 0.26 -0.95
CA LEU A 442 24.98 -1.09 -0.54
C LEU A 442 23.77 -1.20 0.41
N LEU A 443 22.64 -1.69 -0.11
CA LEU A 443 21.58 -2.33 0.70
C LEU A 443 22.14 -3.59 1.41
N PRO A 444 21.72 -3.87 2.66
CA PRO A 444 20.56 -4.74 2.88
C PRO A 444 19.57 -4.31 3.98
N THR A 445 18.37 -4.89 3.90
CA THR A 445 17.07 -4.65 4.57
C THR A 445 17.04 -4.46 6.09
N GLY A 446 16.04 -3.68 6.54
CA GLY A 446 15.66 -3.47 7.94
C GLY A 446 14.91 -2.14 8.18
N SER A 447 13.76 -1.96 7.51
CA SER A 447 12.75 -0.91 7.71
C SER A 447 13.18 0.38 8.41
N SER A 448 13.61 1.34 7.60
CA SER A 448 13.21 2.74 7.77
C SER A 448 13.25 3.36 6.38
N ALA A 449 12.09 3.47 5.72
CA ALA A 449 11.94 4.27 4.51
C ALA A 449 12.18 5.78 4.75
N LEU A 450 12.71 6.15 5.92
CA LEU A 450 12.99 7.51 6.37
C LEU A 450 14.47 7.88 6.16
N ASP A 451 15.36 6.91 5.92
CA ASP A 451 16.81 7.13 5.83
C ASP A 451 17.37 7.19 4.39
N ALA A 452 16.52 6.93 3.38
CA ALA A 452 16.90 7.18 1.98
C ALA A 452 17.09 8.70 1.74
N PRO A 453 18.04 9.13 0.87
CA PRO A 453 18.11 10.52 0.45
C PRO A 453 16.72 10.98 0.03
N LEU A 454 16.22 12.03 0.68
CA LEU A 454 14.87 12.51 0.40
C LEU A 454 14.82 12.92 -1.08
N PRO A 455 13.78 12.48 -1.82
CA PRO A 455 13.53 12.98 -3.16
C PRO A 455 13.55 14.50 -3.18
N ALA A 456 13.93 15.11 -4.32
CA ALA A 456 14.06 16.56 -4.42
C ALA A 456 12.76 17.29 -4.03
N ASN A 457 11.60 16.65 -4.24
CA ASN A 457 10.27 17.17 -3.90
C ASN A 457 9.85 16.89 -2.45
N THR A 458 10.77 16.49 -1.57
CA THR A 458 10.46 16.15 -0.18
C THR A 458 11.26 16.99 0.80
N LEU A 459 10.58 17.57 1.79
CA LEU A 459 11.18 18.31 2.91
C LEU A 459 10.99 17.54 4.23
N PHE A 460 11.87 17.79 5.20
CA PHE A 460 11.74 17.23 6.55
C PHE A 460 11.95 18.30 7.62
N LEU A 461 10.91 18.58 8.41
CA LEU A 461 10.93 19.53 9.52
C LEU A 461 11.03 18.76 10.83
N PRO A 462 12.17 18.79 11.56
CA PRO A 462 12.31 18.04 12.80
C PRO A 462 11.35 18.55 13.88
N TRP A 463 10.94 17.66 14.79
CA TRP A 463 10.27 18.10 16.01
C TRP A 463 11.22 19.02 16.78
N GLY A 464 10.75 20.22 17.12
CA GLY A 464 11.45 21.08 18.08
C GLY A 464 11.27 20.58 19.51
N GLU A 465 11.73 21.36 20.48
CA GLU A 465 11.56 21.03 21.91
C GLU A 465 10.12 21.17 22.42
N ARG A 466 9.20 21.74 21.62
CA ARG A 466 7.81 21.99 21.99
C ARG A 466 6.89 20.88 21.49
N ALA A 467 6.10 20.32 22.41
CA ALA A 467 5.11 19.26 22.13
C ALA A 467 3.90 19.73 21.31
N LEU A 468 3.59 21.02 21.32
CA LEU A 468 2.55 21.61 20.49
C LEU A 468 3.21 22.56 19.49
N GLY A 469 2.80 22.45 18.24
CA GLY A 469 3.24 23.31 17.16
C GLY A 469 2.10 23.70 16.23
N GLN A 470 2.26 24.83 15.58
CA GLN A 470 1.45 25.19 14.42
C GLN A 470 2.27 24.89 13.19
N PHE A 471 1.82 23.94 12.39
CA PHE A 471 2.38 23.69 11.08
C PHE A 471 1.69 24.60 10.08
N SER A 472 2.47 25.29 9.24
CA SER A 472 1.89 26.02 8.12
C SER A 472 2.71 25.87 6.86
N VAL A 473 2.03 25.76 5.74
CA VAL A 473 2.62 25.79 4.41
C VAL A 473 2.04 26.97 3.66
N GLN A 474 2.92 27.80 3.12
CA GLN A 474 2.57 28.93 2.27
C GLN A 474 3.15 28.70 0.88
N HIS A 475 2.29 28.66 -0.12
CA HIS A 475 2.70 28.75 -1.51
C HIS A 475 2.72 30.21 -1.96
N ARG A 476 3.77 30.61 -2.69
CA ARG A 476 3.93 31.92 -3.33
C ARG A 476 4.29 31.69 -4.80
N GLY A 477 3.27 31.65 -5.64
CA GLY A 477 3.38 31.36 -7.06
C GLY A 477 2.00 31.22 -7.71
N THR A 478 1.99 30.72 -8.93
CA THR A 478 0.76 30.29 -9.62
C THR A 478 0.45 28.82 -9.31
N GLY A 479 -0.79 28.40 -9.50
CA GLY A 479 -1.20 27.02 -9.27
C GLY A 479 -1.46 26.69 -7.81
N LYS A 480 -1.97 25.48 -7.57
CA LYS A 480 -2.33 24.96 -6.24
C LYS A 480 -1.68 23.60 -6.02
N PRO A 481 -0.42 23.55 -5.57
CA PRO A 481 0.30 22.29 -5.40
C PRO A 481 -0.28 21.45 -4.27
N TRP A 482 0.00 20.16 -4.33
CA TRP A 482 -0.34 19.21 -3.27
C TRP A 482 0.82 19.01 -2.30
N VAL A 483 0.49 18.79 -1.03
CA VAL A 483 1.44 18.38 0.01
C VAL A 483 0.92 17.17 0.77
N ALA A 484 1.66 16.07 0.69
CA ALA A 484 1.50 14.93 1.60
C ALA A 484 2.30 15.22 2.87
N VAL A 485 1.63 15.32 4.01
CA VAL A 485 2.21 15.59 5.32
C VAL A 485 2.20 14.29 6.13
N GLN A 486 3.36 13.87 6.63
CA GLN A 486 3.48 12.69 7.48
C GLN A 486 4.15 13.06 8.80
N SER A 487 3.46 12.76 9.90
CA SER A 487 3.97 12.88 11.27
C SER A 487 4.75 11.62 11.62
N ILE A 488 6.03 11.77 11.98
CA ILE A 488 6.94 10.67 12.28
C ILE A 488 7.47 10.86 13.69
N ALA A 489 7.36 9.85 14.56
CA ALA A 489 7.89 9.91 15.92
C ALA A 489 8.37 8.53 16.39
N ALA A 490 9.29 8.53 17.35
CA ALA A 490 9.67 7.35 18.11
C ALA A 490 8.85 7.31 19.40
N VAL A 491 7.85 6.43 19.49
CA VAL A 491 6.96 6.33 20.66
C VAL A 491 7.19 5.00 21.38
N PRO A 492 7.70 5.01 22.63
CA PRO A 492 7.78 3.80 23.44
C PRO A 492 6.38 3.24 23.67
N ARG A 493 6.15 1.98 23.31
CA ARG A 493 4.86 1.32 23.53
C ARG A 493 4.90 0.51 24.82
N THR A 494 4.06 0.91 25.78
CA THR A 494 3.83 0.17 27.03
C THR A 494 2.47 -0.53 27.05
N GLN A 495 1.60 -0.23 26.10
CA GLN A 495 0.29 -0.84 25.89
C GLN A 495 0.07 -1.03 24.39
N ALA A 496 -0.84 -1.94 24.02
CA ALA A 496 -1.24 -2.12 22.63
C ALA A 496 -1.86 -0.83 22.07
N PHE A 497 -1.62 -0.58 20.80
CA PHE A 497 -2.16 0.59 20.09
C PHE A 497 -2.82 0.13 18.80
N ASP A 498 -4.09 0.49 18.63
CA ASP A 498 -4.92 0.08 17.50
C ASP A 498 -5.20 1.30 16.61
N ALA A 499 -4.76 1.27 15.35
CA ALA A 499 -4.99 2.30 14.35
C ALA A 499 -5.35 1.67 13.00
N GLY A 500 -6.45 0.91 12.94
CA GLY A 500 -6.87 0.15 11.77
C GLY A 500 -6.57 -1.35 11.85
N TYR A 501 -5.62 -1.70 12.71
CA TYR A 501 -5.34 -3.08 13.08
C TYR A 501 -5.18 -3.22 14.57
N ARG A 502 -5.61 -4.37 15.10
CA ARG A 502 -5.25 -4.83 16.44
C ARG A 502 -4.32 -6.02 16.31
N LEU A 503 -3.20 -5.99 17.05
CA LEU A 503 -2.20 -7.04 17.06
C LEU A 503 -2.10 -7.66 18.45
N ARG A 504 -2.16 -8.98 18.52
CA ARG A 504 -1.91 -9.75 19.75
C ARG A 504 -0.77 -10.74 19.50
N LYS A 505 0.18 -10.77 20.43
CA LYS A 505 1.29 -11.72 20.43
C LYS A 505 1.13 -12.69 21.59
N THR A 506 1.26 -13.97 21.30
CA THR A 506 1.29 -15.05 22.30
C THR A 506 2.56 -15.85 22.11
N VAL A 507 3.31 -16.06 23.18
CA VAL A 507 4.52 -16.91 23.19
C VAL A 507 4.19 -18.17 23.97
N THR A 508 4.47 -19.34 23.39
CA THR A 508 4.30 -20.63 24.04
C THR A 508 5.63 -21.39 24.10
N PRO A 509 5.99 -21.97 25.25
CA PRO A 509 7.20 -22.76 25.35
C PRO A 509 7.03 -24.08 24.60
N LEU A 510 8.09 -24.54 23.95
CA LEU A 510 8.18 -25.87 23.36
C LEU A 510 9.29 -26.67 24.05
N GLN A 511 9.22 -28.00 23.94
CA GLN A 511 10.27 -28.93 24.40
C GLN A 511 10.69 -28.74 25.88
N GLY A 512 9.77 -28.29 26.74
CA GLY A 512 10.01 -28.13 28.17
C GLY A 512 10.65 -26.80 28.59
N ALA A 513 10.75 -25.81 27.69
CA ALA A 513 11.19 -24.46 28.05
C ALA A 513 10.28 -23.81 29.11
N ASP A 514 10.85 -22.95 29.95
CA ASP A 514 10.11 -22.17 30.95
C ASP A 514 10.17 -20.68 30.57
N LEU A 515 9.03 -20.07 30.24
CA LEU A 515 8.98 -18.65 29.87
C LEU A 515 9.41 -17.71 31.00
N GLN A 516 9.36 -18.15 32.26
CA GLN A 516 9.84 -17.36 33.40
C GLN A 516 11.37 -17.46 33.56
N ARG A 517 12.00 -18.48 32.95
CA ARG A 517 13.42 -18.80 33.10
C ARG A 517 14.00 -19.31 31.79
N LEU A 518 13.89 -18.50 30.74
CA LEU A 518 14.42 -18.84 29.42
C LEU A 518 15.93 -19.06 29.49
N GLN A 519 16.41 -20.11 28.82
CA GLN A 519 17.82 -20.46 28.71
C GLN A 519 18.25 -20.55 27.25
N ARG A 520 19.56 -20.41 27.02
CA ARG A 520 20.14 -20.70 25.71
C ARG A 520 19.88 -22.15 25.33
N GLY A 521 19.26 -22.34 24.18
CA GLY A 521 18.87 -23.63 23.63
C GLY A 521 17.35 -23.80 23.57
N ASP A 522 16.62 -23.08 24.40
CA ASP A 522 15.15 -23.15 24.47
C ASP A 522 14.51 -22.81 23.13
N ILE A 523 13.40 -23.49 22.88
CA ILE A 523 12.56 -23.29 21.70
C ILE A 523 11.20 -22.79 22.16
N VAL A 524 10.73 -21.73 21.52
CA VAL A 524 9.40 -21.15 21.77
C VAL A 524 8.66 -20.98 20.44
N ARG A 525 7.34 -21.04 20.49
CA ARG A 525 6.48 -20.71 19.36
C ARG A 525 5.81 -19.38 19.62
N VAL A 526 5.83 -18.52 18.60
CA VAL A 526 5.19 -17.22 18.63
C VAL A 526 3.98 -17.26 17.70
N ARG A 527 2.83 -16.85 18.22
CA ARG A 527 1.59 -16.67 17.47
C ARG A 527 1.25 -15.18 17.44
N LEU A 528 1.09 -14.65 16.23
CA LEU A 528 0.68 -13.27 15.98
C LEU A 528 -0.74 -13.30 15.42
N GLU A 529 -1.67 -12.68 16.13
CA GLU A 529 -3.07 -12.56 15.73
C GLU A 529 -3.35 -11.12 15.35
N VAL A 530 -3.84 -10.92 14.13
CA VAL A 530 -4.15 -9.62 13.55
C VAL A 530 -5.66 -9.54 13.33
N GLU A 531 -6.29 -8.48 13.83
CA GLU A 531 -7.68 -8.15 13.53
C GLU A 531 -7.70 -6.85 12.73
N ALA A 532 -8.12 -6.92 11.46
CA ALA A 532 -8.21 -5.78 10.55
C ALA A 532 -9.60 -5.14 10.62
N SER A 533 -9.68 -3.81 10.77
CA SER A 533 -10.95 -3.07 10.80
C SER A 533 -11.53 -2.75 9.42
N ALA A 534 -10.73 -2.89 8.36
CA ALA A 534 -11.12 -2.67 6.97
C ALA A 534 -10.26 -3.53 6.04
N ASP A 535 -10.73 -3.67 4.80
CA ASP A 535 -10.00 -4.32 3.74
C ASP A 535 -8.81 -3.45 3.30
N MET A 536 -7.62 -4.04 3.22
CA MET A 536 -6.40 -3.33 2.83
C MET A 536 -5.51 -4.19 1.95
N THR A 537 -4.70 -3.53 1.13
CA THR A 537 -3.74 -4.17 0.23
C THR A 537 -2.33 -3.98 0.76
N TRP A 538 -1.43 -4.94 0.49
CA TRP A 538 -0.03 -4.89 0.90
C TRP A 538 0.17 -4.59 2.39
N VAL A 539 -0.28 -5.52 3.23
CA VAL A 539 -0.14 -5.44 4.69
C VAL A 539 1.08 -6.26 5.12
N ALA A 540 1.89 -5.69 6.00
CA ALA A 540 3.05 -6.36 6.58
C ALA A 540 2.89 -6.48 8.10
N VAL A 541 3.19 -7.66 8.65
CA VAL A 541 3.44 -7.87 10.08
C VAL A 541 4.93 -8.04 10.26
N THR A 542 5.53 -7.29 11.18
CA THR A 542 6.93 -7.40 11.60
C THR A 542 6.98 -7.68 13.11
N ASP A 543 7.64 -8.77 13.49
CA ASP A 543 7.90 -9.12 14.89
C ASP A 543 9.40 -9.25 15.16
N PRO A 544 10.02 -8.35 15.94
CA PRO A 544 11.44 -8.41 16.26
C PRO A 544 11.77 -9.60 17.17
N ILE A 545 12.97 -10.15 16.99
CA ILE A 545 13.47 -11.29 17.79
C ILE A 545 14.71 -10.90 18.60
N PRO A 546 14.98 -11.58 19.74
CA PRO A 546 16.21 -11.38 20.50
C PRO A 546 17.46 -11.60 19.65
N ALA A 547 18.48 -10.75 19.85
CA ALA A 547 19.68 -10.78 19.02
C ALA A 547 20.40 -12.14 19.10
N GLY A 548 20.59 -12.76 17.94
CA GLY A 548 21.22 -14.09 17.80
C GLY A 548 20.28 -15.28 17.96
N ALA A 549 18.99 -15.06 18.25
CA ALA A 549 17.99 -16.11 18.10
C ALA A 549 17.83 -16.50 16.62
N THR A 550 17.34 -17.71 16.35
CA THR A 550 17.15 -18.24 15.00
C THR A 550 15.69 -18.61 14.79
N ILE A 551 15.08 -18.09 13.72
CA ILE A 551 13.75 -18.51 13.28
C ILE A 551 13.90 -19.84 12.56
N LEU A 552 13.22 -20.87 13.06
CA LEU A 552 13.27 -22.22 12.50
C LEU A 552 12.37 -22.35 11.25
N GLY A 553 12.62 -23.36 10.41
CA GLY A 553 11.80 -23.66 9.23
C GLY A 553 12.20 -22.90 7.95
N SER A 554 13.46 -22.46 7.83
CA SER A 554 14.01 -21.78 6.65
C SER A 554 14.58 -22.71 5.57
N GLY A 555 14.58 -24.04 5.80
CA GLY A 555 15.06 -25.04 4.83
C GLY A 555 16.59 -25.20 4.75
N LEU A 556 17.37 -24.49 5.57
CA LEU A 556 18.82 -24.62 5.66
C LEU A 556 19.23 -25.51 6.84
N GLY A 557 19.41 -26.81 6.59
CA GLY A 557 19.87 -27.80 7.58
C GLY A 557 18.78 -28.78 8.02
N ARG A 558 19.15 -29.75 8.88
CA ARG A 558 18.24 -30.71 9.56
C ARG A 558 17.33 -30.02 10.60
N ASP A 559 16.96 -28.78 10.36
CA ASP A 559 16.07 -28.01 11.23
C ASP A 559 14.72 -28.71 11.23
N SER A 560 14.38 -29.21 12.41
CA SER A 560 13.53 -30.38 12.56
C SER A 560 12.13 -30.08 12.04
N GLU A 561 11.67 -30.82 11.03
CA GLU A 561 10.25 -30.90 10.66
C GLU A 561 9.36 -31.11 11.89
N ILE A 562 9.89 -31.76 12.92
CA ILE A 562 9.26 -32.01 14.24
C ILE A 562 9.04 -30.72 15.05
N ALA A 563 9.94 -29.73 14.99
CA ALA A 563 9.81 -28.46 15.72
C ALA A 563 8.83 -27.48 15.03
N THR A 564 8.63 -27.65 13.73
CA THR A 564 7.65 -26.89 12.93
C THR A 564 6.32 -27.65 12.74
N GLN A 565 6.21 -28.90 13.20
CA GLN A 565 4.96 -29.64 13.19
C GLN A 565 3.91 -28.87 14.01
N GLY A 566 2.75 -28.64 13.39
CA GLY A 566 1.63 -27.92 14.00
C GLY A 566 1.67 -26.39 13.89
N GLU A 567 2.57 -25.78 13.11
CA GLU A 567 2.35 -24.39 12.66
C GLU A 567 1.06 -24.37 11.83
N ASN A 568 0.02 -23.69 12.33
CA ASN A 568 -1.28 -23.65 11.66
C ASN A 568 -1.13 -22.98 10.29
N ARG A 569 -1.22 -23.76 9.21
CA ARG A 569 -1.40 -23.23 7.86
C ARG A 569 -2.87 -22.84 7.71
N ALA A 570 -3.13 -21.55 7.52
CA ALA A 570 -4.46 -21.05 7.23
C ALA A 570 -5.09 -21.88 6.10
N THR A 571 -6.35 -22.29 6.29
CA THR A 571 -7.09 -23.18 5.37
C THR A 571 -7.56 -22.49 4.10
N SER A 572 -7.35 -21.17 3.97
CA SER A 572 -7.77 -20.38 2.81
C SER A 572 -6.63 -19.55 2.24
N TRP A 573 -6.45 -19.60 0.91
CA TRP A 573 -5.31 -19.04 0.19
C TRP A 573 -5.16 -17.51 0.31
N TRP A 574 -6.25 -16.76 0.53
CA TRP A 574 -6.22 -15.31 0.76
C TRP A 574 -5.93 -14.89 2.20
N ARG A 575 -5.90 -15.84 3.15
CA ARG A 575 -5.49 -15.58 4.55
C ARG A 575 -4.04 -15.98 4.81
N THR A 576 -3.44 -16.72 3.89
CA THR A 576 -2.01 -17.07 3.91
C THR A 576 -1.18 -15.87 3.47
N PRO A 577 -0.04 -15.57 4.13
CA PRO A 577 0.88 -14.57 3.64
C PRO A 577 1.33 -14.87 2.21
N ALA A 578 1.34 -13.85 1.35
CA ALA A 578 1.91 -13.89 0.01
C ALA A 578 3.44 -14.10 0.06
N PHE A 579 4.10 -13.60 1.11
CA PHE A 579 5.53 -13.79 1.33
C PHE A 579 5.83 -13.80 2.84
N VAL A 580 6.86 -14.55 3.24
CA VAL A 580 7.37 -14.57 4.61
C VAL A 580 8.89 -14.43 4.58
N GLU A 581 9.39 -13.42 5.28
CA GLU A 581 10.80 -13.18 5.50
C GLU A 581 11.19 -13.66 6.89
N ARG A 582 12.19 -14.53 6.96
CA ARG A 582 12.79 -15.00 8.21
C ARG A 582 14.14 -14.33 8.37
N GLY A 583 14.14 -13.10 8.86
CA GLY A 583 15.34 -12.29 9.06
C GLY A 583 16.14 -12.70 10.29
N GLN A 584 17.35 -12.16 10.41
CA GLN A 584 18.18 -12.30 11.62
C GLN A 584 17.72 -11.38 12.76
N ASP A 585 16.94 -10.34 12.42
CA ASP A 585 16.45 -9.31 13.33
C ASP A 585 14.97 -9.46 13.66
N SER A 586 14.19 -10.08 12.78
CA SER A 586 12.74 -10.16 12.88
C SER A 586 12.14 -11.21 11.97
N TYR A 587 10.93 -11.64 12.33
CA TYR A 587 10.01 -12.34 11.45
C TYR A 587 9.14 -11.31 10.72
N ARG A 588 8.95 -11.45 9.40
CA ARG A 588 8.00 -10.62 8.65
C ARG A 588 7.09 -11.47 7.78
N ALA A 589 5.80 -11.16 7.78
CA ALA A 589 4.80 -11.78 6.92
C ALA A 589 4.06 -10.69 6.13
N TYR A 590 3.85 -10.93 4.84
CA TYR A 590 3.28 -9.96 3.91
C TYR A 590 2.04 -10.54 3.25
N TRP A 591 0.96 -9.77 3.20
CA TRP A 591 -0.27 -10.09 2.47
C TRP A 591 -0.45 -9.11 1.34
N SER A 592 -0.65 -9.60 0.11
CA SER A 592 -1.04 -8.74 -1.02
C SER A 592 -2.44 -8.14 -0.80
N TYR A 593 -3.29 -8.86 -0.08
CA TYR A 593 -4.62 -8.43 0.34
C TYR A 593 -4.95 -9.02 1.72
N LEU A 594 -5.42 -8.18 2.64
CA LEU A 594 -5.95 -8.60 3.93
C LEU A 594 -7.32 -7.98 4.14
N GLY A 595 -8.37 -8.79 4.03
CA GLY A 595 -9.73 -8.36 4.30
C GLY A 595 -9.99 -8.13 5.78
N GLN A 596 -11.04 -7.37 6.08
CA GLN A 596 -11.56 -7.12 7.42
C GLN A 596 -11.78 -8.44 8.17
N GLY A 597 -11.43 -8.45 9.45
CA GLY A 597 -11.56 -9.58 10.36
C GLY A 597 -10.20 -10.15 10.80
N ALA A 598 -10.25 -11.34 11.42
CA ALA A 598 -9.09 -11.93 12.08
C ALA A 598 -8.24 -12.80 11.15
N THR A 599 -6.92 -12.68 11.22
CA THR A 599 -5.95 -13.61 10.66
C THR A 599 -4.86 -13.93 11.70
N SER A 600 -4.09 -14.98 11.49
CA SER A 600 -2.99 -15.32 12.38
C SER A 600 -1.82 -15.96 11.63
N VAL A 601 -0.60 -15.69 12.10
CA VAL A 601 0.62 -16.37 11.67
C VAL A 601 1.37 -16.90 12.87
N GLU A 602 2.07 -18.02 12.68
CA GLU A 602 2.88 -18.65 13.70
C GLU A 602 4.29 -18.87 13.17
N TYR A 603 5.28 -18.74 14.05
CA TYR A 603 6.65 -19.12 13.74
C TYR A 603 7.36 -19.64 15.00
N THR A 604 8.35 -20.50 14.78
CA THR A 604 9.12 -21.11 15.85
C THR A 604 10.51 -20.46 15.96
N LEU A 605 10.95 -20.19 17.18
CA LEU A 605 12.18 -19.46 17.49
C LEU A 605 13.05 -20.28 18.43
N ARG A 606 14.35 -20.39 18.13
CA ARG A 606 15.38 -20.95 19.02
C ARG A 606 16.26 -19.85 19.60
N LEU A 607 16.50 -19.90 20.90
CA LEU A 607 17.31 -18.92 21.62
C LEU A 607 18.78 -19.35 21.68
N ASN A 608 19.70 -18.58 21.06
CA ASN A 608 21.12 -18.99 21.00
C ASN A 608 22.08 -18.13 21.84
N ASN A 609 21.64 -16.97 22.32
CA ASN A 609 22.47 -16.05 23.10
C ASN A 609 21.85 -15.78 24.47
N ALA A 610 22.68 -15.89 25.50
CA ALA A 610 22.33 -15.42 26.84
C ALA A 610 22.48 -13.88 26.91
N GLY A 611 21.59 -13.22 27.63
CA GLY A 611 21.58 -11.76 27.75
C GLY A 611 20.20 -11.20 28.05
N SER A 612 20.13 -9.87 28.09
CA SER A 612 18.90 -9.10 28.29
C SER A 612 18.63 -8.26 27.04
N PHE A 613 17.54 -8.55 26.32
CA PHE A 613 17.25 -7.97 25.02
C PHE A 613 15.98 -7.11 25.09
N ALA A 614 16.12 -5.82 24.81
CA ALA A 614 14.98 -4.94 24.54
C ALA A 614 14.54 -5.14 23.08
N LEU A 615 13.24 -5.28 22.86
CA LEU A 615 12.67 -5.48 21.54
C LEU A 615 11.75 -4.29 21.20
N PRO A 616 11.78 -3.79 19.96
CA PRO A 616 10.74 -2.91 19.45
C PRO A 616 9.35 -3.55 19.60
N PRO A 617 8.26 -2.77 19.57
CA PRO A 617 6.93 -3.35 19.48
C PRO A 617 6.80 -4.21 18.20
N SER A 618 6.04 -5.30 18.30
CA SER A 618 5.56 -5.99 17.10
C SER A 618 4.57 -5.08 16.40
N ARG A 619 4.65 -4.98 15.07
CA ARG A 619 3.86 -4.01 14.29
C ARG A 619 3.21 -4.69 13.11
N VAL A 620 1.95 -4.37 12.88
CA VAL A 620 1.23 -4.64 11.62
C VAL A 620 0.93 -3.31 10.97
N GLU A 621 1.13 -3.17 9.66
CA GLU A 621 0.85 -1.93 8.94
C GLU A 621 0.49 -2.17 7.47
N ALA A 622 -0.33 -1.29 6.91
CA ALA A 622 -0.52 -1.21 5.46
C ALA A 622 0.65 -0.41 4.85
N LEU A 623 1.41 -1.01 3.93
CA LEU A 623 2.65 -0.42 3.41
C LEU A 623 2.42 0.91 2.66
N TYR A 624 1.25 1.06 2.03
CA TYR A 624 0.88 2.26 1.25
C TYR A 624 -0.08 3.20 1.98
N ALA A 625 -0.48 2.84 3.20
CA ALA A 625 -1.24 3.66 4.12
C ALA A 625 -0.61 3.49 5.52
N PRO A 626 0.64 3.95 5.74
CA PRO A 626 1.41 3.63 6.94
C PRO A 626 0.83 4.22 8.24
N GLU A 627 -0.12 5.16 8.13
CA GLU A 627 -0.98 5.61 9.23
C GLU A 627 -1.98 4.54 9.70
N MET A 628 -2.24 3.52 8.88
CA MET A 628 -3.05 2.35 9.21
C MET A 628 -2.14 1.24 9.75
N PHE A 629 -2.10 1.10 11.08
CA PHE A 629 -1.23 0.14 11.76
C PHE A 629 -1.82 -0.37 13.08
N GLY A 630 -1.15 -1.36 13.66
CA GLY A 630 -1.39 -1.84 15.01
C GLY A 630 -0.07 -2.23 15.64
N GLU A 631 0.12 -1.94 16.92
CA GLU A 631 1.35 -2.23 17.65
C GLU A 631 1.06 -3.00 18.94
N ALA A 632 1.82 -4.07 19.17
CA ALA A 632 1.83 -4.81 20.41
C ALA A 632 3.19 -4.60 21.12
N PRO A 633 3.21 -4.15 22.38
CA PRO A 633 4.46 -3.98 23.12
C PRO A 633 5.15 -5.32 23.32
N ASN A 634 6.49 -5.32 23.27
CA ASN A 634 7.28 -6.49 23.62
C ASN A 634 7.97 -6.27 24.97
N ASP A 635 7.79 -7.22 25.88
CA ASP A 635 8.59 -7.27 27.10
C ASP A 635 10.05 -7.53 26.79
N ARG A 636 10.91 -7.19 27.75
CA ARG A 636 12.34 -7.51 27.68
C ARG A 636 12.56 -9.00 27.87
N TRP A 637 13.33 -9.62 26.97
CA TRP A 637 13.67 -11.03 27.08
C TRP A 637 14.96 -11.18 27.89
N THR A 638 14.90 -11.94 28.98
CA THR A 638 16.08 -12.32 29.77
C THR A 638 16.37 -13.79 29.53
N ILE A 639 17.52 -14.09 28.94
CA ILE A 639 17.93 -15.44 28.55
C ILE A 639 19.18 -15.81 29.35
N GLY A 640 19.09 -16.86 30.15
CA GLY A 640 20.18 -17.39 30.96
C GLY A 640 21.21 -18.18 30.14
N ALA A 641 22.42 -18.28 30.68
CA ALA A 641 23.32 -19.36 30.31
C ALA A 641 22.74 -20.71 30.79
N PRO A 642 22.99 -21.82 30.07
CA PRO A 642 22.50 -23.13 30.46
C PRO A 642 23.18 -23.66 31.72
#